data_AF-A0AAV6MBK3-F1
#
_entry.id   AF-A0AAV6MBK3-F1
#
_cell.length_a   1.000
_cell.length_b   1.000
_cell.length_c   1.000
_cell.angle_alpha   90.00
_cell.angle_beta   90.00
_cell.angle_gamma   90.00
#
_symmetry.space_group_name_H-M   'P 1'
#
loop_
_entity.id
_entity.type
_entity.pdbx_description
1 polymer ?
#
loop_
_entity_poly.entity_id
_entity_poly.type
_entity_poly.pdbx_seq_one_letter_code
_entity_poly.pdbx_strand_id
1 'polypeptide(L)'
;MTVEFSPIHHISKSSLPLPHPSLNFKLCKIPSAATSKTHVAIAKLEMGFQKEEKSVRILRALKTIFFLITMFISLLFFSAPILLAIADALLPSLLLSALLFPDSLSFKSLSSHLQTYDFGSSLVDIPLISISRSAIIICFYSLCDGPKLSRGPYLAAAMACSSTSLVFVSVKALFMFGEMRIEQAGAMEMALFGCSLVLAVGHIAVAYRTSCRQRRKLRVFQIDIEAVAACHKGFPQLKNTILEGTPETYFPRVPRLSYFRCRRMQSITHDSFLLPYAHRRRRPGSVHSSSSRRAGSFFRCRRGSDSQLSLFRSISDKCFPTLRSSALPAPSSNSLGVDAAEFIEASKHGNLVPLSVCIFGDKLDPILAYRCLVKENDWNAPSFILESVESNSQGRYSVVGAQPTLEIVAKENKITVLDHKKGRFTEEVVDDPFTIPIKISEKWKPKSIGGLPDTFCGGWVGYFSYDTMRYVENKKLPFSGAPKDDRNLADFHLGLYDEVVVFDHVEKKVYITVWVELDAYLSVEKAYEDGVKRLDILAKRFQDDEHPRLSSGIVDLNTRHFGPSLQKSNMTSDSYKEAVLQAKEHILAGDIFQIVLSQRFEYRTFANPFEIYRALRIVNPSPYMAYLQARGCTLVGSSPEILTRVKKNKIVNRPLAGTVRRGRTEKEDEMLEKQLLNDAKQCAEHIMLVDLARNDVGKVSKNSSVKVETLMNIERYSHVMHISSTVTGELLDHLSSWDALQAALPVGTVSGAPKVKAMELIDELETTRRGPYGGGFGTVAFNGDMDIALALRTIVFPTSSHYDTMYSYKGVNQRQEWVAHLQAGAGIVADSSPDDEHQECQNKAAALARAIALAESAFVNK
;
A
#
# COMPACT_ATOMS: atom_id res chain seq x y z
N MET A 1 -42.31 -40.57 2.98
CA MET A 1 -41.51 -41.73 2.53
C MET A 1 -40.06 -41.44 2.95
N THR A 2 -39.54 -41.98 4.06
CA THR A 2 -39.17 -43.38 4.41
C THR A 2 -37.79 -43.79 3.83
N VAL A 3 -36.73 -44.29 4.51
CA VAL A 3 -36.52 -45.15 5.74
C VAL A 3 -36.33 -46.65 5.33
N GLU A 4 -35.34 -47.45 5.79
CA GLU A 4 -34.40 -47.37 6.96
C GLU A 4 -33.00 -48.06 6.78
N PHE A 5 -31.93 -47.45 7.36
CA PHE A 5 -30.74 -48.05 8.06
C PHE A 5 -29.68 -48.98 7.36
N SER A 6 -28.66 -49.39 8.15
CA SER A 6 -27.38 -50.10 7.84
C SER A 6 -27.35 -51.53 8.49
N PRO A 7 -26.32 -52.19 9.13
CA PRO A 7 -24.84 -52.01 9.33
C PRO A 7 -23.97 -53.34 9.32
N ILE A 8 -22.79 -53.38 10.01
CA ILE A 8 -22.15 -54.51 10.81
C ILE A 8 -20.81 -55.25 10.39
N HIS A 9 -19.75 -55.09 11.25
CA HIS A 9 -18.68 -56.03 11.76
C HIS A 9 -17.58 -56.75 10.89
N HIS A 10 -16.41 -57.25 11.40
CA HIS A 10 -15.49 -56.95 12.57
C HIS A 10 -14.17 -57.82 12.60
N ILE A 11 -13.21 -57.55 13.54
CA ILE A 11 -12.07 -58.42 14.04
C ILE A 11 -10.92 -58.68 13.00
N SER A 12 -9.62 -58.99 13.25
CA SER A 12 -8.62 -59.31 14.35
C SER A 12 -7.22 -58.72 13.95
N LYS A 13 -6.03 -58.74 14.63
CA LYS A 13 -5.37 -59.05 15.94
C LYS A 13 -4.06 -59.90 15.79
N SER A 14 -3.05 -59.65 16.66
CA SER A 14 -1.78 -60.42 16.96
C SER A 14 -0.58 -60.29 15.99
N SER A 15 0.72 -60.36 16.39
CA SER A 15 1.40 -60.29 17.72
C SER A 15 2.95 -60.02 17.65
N LEU A 16 3.55 -59.62 18.79
CA LEU A 16 5.00 -59.42 19.13
C LEU A 16 5.76 -60.77 19.39
N PRO A 17 7.10 -60.88 19.74
CA PRO A 17 8.05 -59.89 20.32
C PRO A 17 9.57 -59.92 19.88
N LEU A 18 10.40 -59.17 20.65
CA LEU A 18 11.88 -58.93 20.74
C LEU A 18 12.77 -60.20 21.04
N PRO A 19 14.15 -60.21 21.10
CA PRO A 19 15.07 -59.12 21.55
C PRO A 19 16.56 -58.99 21.02
N HIS A 20 17.22 -57.92 21.53
CA HIS A 20 18.66 -57.54 21.79
C HIS A 20 19.78 -58.61 22.04
N PRO A 21 21.11 -58.25 22.26
CA PRO A 21 21.92 -57.01 22.09
C PRO A 21 23.41 -57.19 21.56
N SER A 22 24.29 -56.18 21.77
CA SER A 22 25.79 -56.19 21.88
C SER A 22 26.64 -55.86 20.62
N LEU A 23 27.92 -55.40 20.66
CA LEU A 23 28.92 -55.17 21.74
C LEU A 23 29.96 -54.03 21.36
N ASN A 24 30.89 -53.68 22.25
CA ASN A 24 31.83 -52.51 22.22
C ASN A 24 33.06 -52.63 21.28
N PHE A 25 33.73 -51.49 20.91
CA PHE A 25 35.09 -51.10 21.44
C PHE A 25 35.80 -49.83 20.86
N LYS A 26 36.65 -49.19 21.71
CA LYS A 26 37.95 -48.48 21.48
C LYS A 26 38.08 -47.09 20.78
N LEU A 27 38.14 -46.04 21.62
CA LEU A 27 39.29 -45.13 21.89
C LEU A 27 40.31 -44.72 20.77
N CYS A 28 40.50 -43.39 20.55
CA CYS A 28 41.82 -42.70 20.72
C CYS A 28 41.80 -41.14 20.77
N LYS A 29 42.43 -40.57 21.83
CA LYS A 29 43.22 -39.29 21.99
C LYS A 29 42.99 -38.03 21.09
N ILE A 30 42.60 -36.83 21.60
CA ILE A 30 43.39 -35.69 22.24
C ILE A 30 43.97 -34.65 21.19
N PRO A 31 44.12 -33.30 21.40
CA PRO A 31 43.80 -32.36 22.52
C PRO A 31 43.11 -30.98 22.15
N SER A 32 43.06 -30.06 23.14
CA SER A 32 42.90 -28.57 23.11
C SER A 32 41.47 -28.01 23.34
N ALA A 33 41.15 -27.27 24.41
CA ALA A 33 41.67 -26.00 24.99
C ALA A 33 41.08 -24.75 24.30
N ALA A 34 39.95 -24.16 24.72
CA ALA A 34 39.58 -23.50 25.99
C ALA A 34 39.76 -21.96 25.97
N THR A 35 38.67 -21.20 26.15
CA THR A 35 38.66 -19.81 26.64
C THR A 35 37.25 -19.38 27.06
N SER A 36 37.12 -18.70 28.21
CA SER A 36 35.89 -17.98 28.62
C SER A 36 36.26 -16.81 29.54
N LYS A 37 35.56 -15.66 29.45
CA LYS A 37 35.65 -14.60 30.49
C LYS A 37 34.59 -13.47 30.46
N THR A 38 33.42 -13.67 29.85
CA THR A 38 32.39 -12.62 29.67
C THR A 38 31.44 -12.39 30.84
N HIS A 39 31.01 -13.47 31.51
CA HIS A 39 29.77 -13.53 32.28
C HIS A 39 29.65 -12.46 33.39
N VAL A 40 30.77 -11.86 33.76
CA VAL A 40 30.92 -10.80 34.76
C VAL A 40 30.36 -9.44 34.30
N ALA A 41 30.31 -9.15 32.99
CA ALA A 41 29.84 -7.86 32.47
C ALA A 41 28.34 -7.86 32.13
N ILE A 42 27.87 -8.88 31.41
CA ILE A 42 26.47 -9.00 30.96
C ILE A 42 25.51 -9.10 32.15
N ALA A 43 25.88 -9.86 33.20
CA ALA A 43 25.10 -10.00 34.42
C ALA A 43 24.76 -8.66 35.11
N LYS A 44 25.53 -7.58 34.90
CA LYS A 44 25.25 -6.26 35.48
C LYS A 44 24.23 -5.44 34.68
N LEU A 45 24.07 -5.71 33.38
CA LEU A 45 23.05 -5.09 32.52
C LEU A 45 21.73 -5.87 32.55
N GLU A 46 21.78 -7.20 32.58
CA GLU A 46 20.57 -8.04 32.76
C GLU A 46 19.87 -7.75 34.10
N MET A 47 20.63 -7.53 35.17
CA MET A 47 20.09 -7.07 36.47
C MET A 47 19.48 -5.66 36.43
N GLY A 48 19.85 -4.81 35.45
CA GLY A 48 19.17 -3.53 35.22
C GLY A 48 17.79 -3.77 34.60
N PHE A 49 17.77 -4.37 33.41
CA PHE A 49 16.53 -4.62 32.65
C PHE A 49 15.51 -5.49 33.39
N GLN A 50 15.92 -6.58 34.07
CA GLN A 50 14.98 -7.36 34.86
C GLN A 50 14.42 -6.58 36.06
N LYS A 51 15.20 -5.68 36.67
CA LYS A 51 14.72 -4.86 37.79
C LYS A 51 13.71 -3.82 37.30
N GLU A 52 13.92 -3.26 36.12
CA GLU A 52 12.97 -2.36 35.46
C GLU A 52 11.68 -3.08 35.04
N GLU A 53 11.78 -4.20 34.32
CA GLU A 53 10.59 -4.97 33.87
C GLU A 53 9.75 -5.47 35.06
N LYS A 54 10.43 -5.95 36.12
CA LYS A 54 9.79 -6.36 37.37
C LYS A 54 9.19 -5.18 38.14
N SER A 55 9.82 -4.00 38.11
CA SER A 55 9.25 -2.76 38.68
C SER A 55 8.03 -2.30 37.90
N VAL A 56 8.02 -2.37 36.56
CA VAL A 56 6.85 -2.03 35.73
C VAL A 56 5.74 -3.09 35.84
N ARG A 57 6.06 -4.36 36.15
CA ARG A 57 5.06 -5.38 36.55
C ARG A 57 4.49 -5.10 37.95
N ILE A 58 5.32 -4.73 38.92
CA ILE A 58 4.88 -4.33 40.27
C ILE A 58 4.03 -3.06 40.21
N LEU A 59 4.41 -2.06 39.41
CA LEU A 59 3.64 -0.83 39.20
C LEU A 59 2.32 -1.10 38.48
N ARG A 60 2.27 -2.07 37.55
CA ARG A 60 1.00 -2.57 36.97
C ARG A 60 0.12 -3.26 38.01
N ALA A 61 0.70 -4.09 38.87
CA ALA A 61 -0.03 -4.72 39.98
C ALA A 61 -0.57 -3.67 40.97
N LEU A 62 0.26 -2.73 41.41
CA LEU A 62 -0.12 -1.62 42.29
C LEU A 62 -1.19 -0.72 41.67
N LYS A 63 -1.08 -0.37 40.38
CA LYS A 63 -2.14 0.39 39.67
C LYS A 63 -3.44 -0.40 39.56
N THR A 64 -3.37 -1.71 39.32
CA THR A 64 -4.57 -2.57 39.25
C THR A 64 -5.22 -2.75 40.63
N ILE A 65 -4.42 -2.93 41.68
CA ILE A 65 -4.88 -3.00 43.07
C ILE A 65 -5.46 -1.66 43.50
N PHE A 66 -4.81 -0.53 43.19
CA PHE A 66 -5.34 0.81 43.46
C PHE A 66 -6.65 1.08 42.72
N PHE A 67 -6.78 0.64 41.45
CA PHE A 67 -8.02 0.79 40.70
C PHE A 67 -9.14 -0.12 41.21
N LEU A 68 -8.82 -1.36 41.63
CA LEU A 68 -9.76 -2.24 42.32
C LEU A 68 -10.17 -1.65 43.68
N ILE A 69 -9.24 -1.07 44.45
CA ILE A 69 -9.52 -0.41 45.73
C ILE A 69 -10.37 0.84 45.51
N THR A 70 -10.09 1.71 44.53
CA THR A 70 -10.94 2.88 44.26
C THR A 70 -12.30 2.49 43.69
N MET A 71 -12.40 1.42 42.89
CA MET A 71 -13.68 0.85 42.46
C MET A 71 -14.47 0.27 43.64
N PHE A 72 -13.81 -0.47 44.55
CA PHE A 72 -14.43 -1.09 45.71
C PHE A 72 -14.80 -0.05 46.79
N ILE A 73 -13.99 0.99 46.97
CA ILE A 73 -14.32 2.17 47.78
C ILE A 73 -15.48 2.95 47.14
N SER A 74 -15.53 3.11 45.81
CA SER A 74 -16.68 3.74 45.15
C SER A 74 -17.96 2.92 45.32
N LEU A 75 -17.85 1.59 45.20
CA LEU A 75 -18.96 0.66 45.45
C LEU A 75 -19.39 0.68 46.92
N LEU A 76 -18.45 0.76 47.87
CA LEU A 76 -18.73 0.94 49.30
C LEU A 76 -19.34 2.30 49.61
N PHE A 77 -18.89 3.41 49.01
CA PHE A 77 -19.53 4.71 49.21
C PHE A 77 -20.93 4.81 48.57
N PHE A 78 -21.23 3.99 47.56
CA PHE A 78 -22.56 3.89 46.97
C PHE A 78 -23.49 2.92 47.71
N SER A 79 -22.92 1.86 48.31
CA SER A 79 -23.67 0.85 49.07
C SER A 79 -23.71 1.12 50.58
N ALA A 80 -22.82 1.92 51.16
CA ALA A 80 -22.83 2.25 52.58
C ALA A 80 -24.08 3.04 53.00
N PRO A 81 -24.59 4.04 52.25
CA PRO A 81 -25.88 4.65 52.58
C PRO A 81 -27.03 3.65 52.54
N ILE A 82 -26.98 2.67 51.62
CA ILE A 82 -28.00 1.63 51.47
C ILE A 82 -27.88 0.58 52.59
N LEU A 83 -26.66 0.16 52.96
CA LEU A 83 -26.38 -0.76 54.06
C LEU A 83 -26.62 -0.13 55.42
N LEU A 84 -26.40 1.18 55.57
CA LEU A 84 -26.71 1.94 56.79
C LEU A 84 -28.22 2.15 56.90
N ALA A 85 -28.92 2.48 55.82
CA ALA A 85 -30.39 2.51 55.80
C ALA A 85 -31.03 1.12 56.04
N ILE A 86 -30.41 0.04 55.55
CA ILE A 86 -30.83 -1.34 55.86
C ILE A 86 -30.49 -1.69 57.32
N ALA A 87 -29.37 -1.22 57.86
CA ALA A 87 -29.04 -1.40 59.27
C ALA A 87 -30.01 -0.64 60.19
N ASP A 88 -30.29 0.63 59.93
CA ASP A 88 -31.27 1.43 60.68
C ASP A 88 -32.72 0.95 60.46
N ALA A 89 -33.03 0.24 59.36
CA ALA A 89 -34.30 -0.44 59.18
C ALA A 89 -34.41 -1.78 59.93
N LEU A 90 -33.29 -2.37 60.39
CA LEU A 90 -33.24 -3.71 61.00
C LEU A 90 -32.78 -3.74 62.47
N LEU A 91 -31.96 -2.78 62.93
CA LEU A 91 -31.43 -2.76 64.29
C LEU A 91 -32.39 -2.18 65.35
N PRO A 92 -33.05 -1.03 65.14
CA PRO A 92 -33.82 -0.37 66.20
C PRO A 92 -34.97 -1.22 66.77
N SER A 93 -35.59 -2.07 65.94
CA SER A 93 -36.66 -2.97 66.36
C SER A 93 -36.14 -4.31 66.91
N LEU A 94 -35.00 -4.82 66.44
CA LEU A 94 -34.49 -6.14 66.83
C LEU A 94 -33.63 -6.14 68.10
N LEU A 95 -32.93 -5.02 68.39
CA LEU A 95 -32.10 -4.89 69.59
C LEU A 95 -32.86 -4.34 70.81
N LEU A 96 -34.01 -3.68 70.63
CA LEU A 96 -34.80 -3.14 71.74
C LEU A 96 -35.94 -4.06 72.20
N SER A 97 -36.39 -5.01 71.37
CA SER A 97 -37.44 -5.98 71.74
C SER A 97 -36.91 -7.19 72.52
N ALA A 98 -35.59 -7.40 72.60
CA ALA A 98 -34.98 -8.60 73.15
C ALA A 98 -34.86 -8.63 74.69
N LEU A 99 -35.33 -7.60 75.40
CA LEU A 99 -35.11 -7.42 76.84
C LEU A 99 -36.39 -7.37 77.71
N LEU A 100 -37.59 -7.20 77.14
CA LEU A 100 -38.84 -7.12 77.91
C LEU A 100 -40.01 -7.84 77.19
N PHE A 101 -40.20 -9.11 77.58
CA PHE A 101 -41.34 -9.99 77.33
C PHE A 101 -41.64 -10.43 75.87
N PRO A 102 -42.06 -11.69 75.66
CA PRO A 102 -42.53 -12.18 74.37
C PRO A 102 -44.05 -12.03 74.23
N ASP A 103 -44.53 -11.47 73.11
CA ASP A 103 -45.74 -11.96 72.41
C ASP A 103 -45.90 -11.32 71.01
N SER A 104 -46.88 -11.80 70.23
CA SER A 104 -46.91 -11.60 68.76
C SER A 104 -47.23 -10.18 68.28
N LEU A 105 -46.37 -9.65 67.38
CA LEU A 105 -46.62 -8.41 66.62
C LEU A 105 -47.77 -8.55 65.61
N SER A 106 -48.69 -7.58 65.61
CA SER A 106 -49.79 -7.48 64.64
C SER A 106 -49.51 -6.41 63.57
N PHE A 107 -49.78 -6.75 62.31
CA PHE A 107 -49.43 -5.95 61.11
C PHE A 107 -49.98 -4.51 61.11
N LYS A 108 -51.07 -4.24 61.86
CA LYS A 108 -51.63 -2.88 61.99
C LYS A 108 -50.71 -1.88 62.69
N SER A 109 -49.85 -2.33 63.62
CA SER A 109 -48.98 -1.41 64.39
C SER A 109 -47.83 -0.82 63.57
N LEU A 110 -47.41 -1.53 62.52
CA LEU A 110 -46.29 -1.10 61.66
C LEU A 110 -46.71 0.07 60.75
N SER A 111 -47.95 0.03 60.24
CA SER A 111 -48.46 1.04 59.31
C SER A 111 -48.67 2.41 59.94
N SER A 112 -48.99 2.49 61.24
CA SER A 112 -49.15 3.78 61.93
C SER A 112 -47.81 4.42 62.29
N HIS A 113 -46.79 3.62 62.61
CA HIS A 113 -45.44 4.15 62.92
C HIS A 113 -44.73 4.70 61.68
N LEU A 114 -44.90 4.06 60.53
CA LEU A 114 -44.38 4.55 59.24
C LEU A 114 -45.03 5.86 58.77
N GLN A 115 -46.21 6.23 59.28
CA GLN A 115 -46.91 7.46 58.93
C GLN A 115 -46.53 8.67 59.80
N THR A 116 -45.72 8.49 60.84
CA THR A 116 -45.30 9.56 61.77
C THR A 116 -43.79 9.69 61.91
N TYR A 117 -43.01 9.15 60.97
CA TYR A 117 -41.54 9.19 61.01
C TYR A 117 -41.00 10.42 60.26
N ASP A 118 -40.57 11.45 61.02
CA ASP A 118 -40.00 12.67 60.45
C ASP A 118 -38.52 12.47 60.03
N PHE A 119 -38.15 12.98 58.87
CA PHE A 119 -36.90 12.70 58.17
C PHE A 119 -35.82 13.79 58.34
N GLY A 120 -36.07 14.79 59.20
CA GLY A 120 -35.37 16.07 59.18
C GLY A 120 -33.87 16.11 59.54
N SER A 121 -33.30 15.06 60.15
CA SER A 121 -32.00 15.17 60.86
C SER A 121 -30.77 14.49 60.23
N SER A 122 -30.87 13.89 59.04
CA SER A 122 -29.73 13.18 58.41
C SER A 122 -29.62 13.39 56.88
N LEU A 123 -29.57 14.65 56.45
CA LEU A 123 -29.44 15.03 55.03
C LEU A 123 -28.25 15.96 54.70
N VAL A 124 -27.40 16.27 55.70
CA VAL A 124 -26.23 17.16 55.54
C VAL A 124 -25.06 16.46 54.84
N ASP A 125 -24.90 15.15 55.03
CA ASP A 125 -23.72 14.41 54.55
C ASP A 125 -23.73 14.13 53.04
N ILE A 126 -24.89 13.88 52.43
CA ILE A 126 -25.00 13.52 51.01
C ILE A 126 -24.50 14.65 50.08
N PRO A 127 -24.89 15.94 50.28
CA PRO A 127 -24.31 17.06 49.55
C PRO A 127 -22.80 17.17 49.74
N LEU A 128 -22.33 17.06 50.99
CA LEU A 128 -20.92 17.25 51.35
C LEU A 128 -20.03 16.18 50.71
N ILE A 129 -20.43 14.91 50.78
CA ILE A 129 -19.74 13.78 50.13
C ILE A 129 -19.69 13.97 48.61
N SER A 130 -20.77 14.46 47.99
CA SER A 130 -20.79 14.72 46.54
C SER A 130 -19.83 15.86 46.14
N ILE A 131 -19.79 16.95 46.91
CA ILE A 131 -18.87 18.07 46.70
C ILE A 131 -17.42 17.61 46.88
N SER A 132 -17.11 16.88 47.95
CA SER A 132 -15.78 16.31 48.20
C SER A 132 -15.33 15.38 47.08
N ARG A 133 -16.23 14.50 46.59
CA ARG A 133 -15.93 13.59 45.47
C ARG A 133 -15.58 14.35 44.19
N SER A 134 -16.37 15.37 43.84
CA SER A 134 -16.10 16.20 42.65
C SER A 134 -14.80 16.99 42.77
N ALA A 135 -14.53 17.57 43.95
CA ALA A 135 -13.28 18.29 44.21
C ALA A 135 -12.05 17.38 44.10
N ILE A 136 -12.10 16.16 44.65
CA ILE A 136 -11.00 15.18 44.55
C ILE A 136 -10.75 14.77 43.10
N ILE A 137 -11.82 14.54 42.31
CA ILE A 137 -11.70 14.21 40.88
C ILE A 137 -11.04 15.35 40.09
N ILE A 138 -11.45 16.60 40.34
CA ILE A 138 -10.87 17.78 39.70
C ILE A 138 -9.39 17.93 40.08
N CYS A 139 -9.04 17.84 41.37
CA CYS A 139 -7.66 17.91 41.84
C CYS A 139 -6.77 16.82 41.21
N PHE A 140 -7.22 15.57 41.17
CA PHE A 140 -6.46 14.50 40.52
C PHE A 140 -6.28 14.73 39.02
N TYR A 141 -7.30 15.25 38.32
CA TYR A 141 -7.20 15.55 36.89
C TYR A 141 -6.20 16.67 36.60
N SER A 142 -6.17 17.72 37.45
CA SER A 142 -5.18 18.80 37.36
C SER A 142 -3.76 18.34 37.71
N LEU A 143 -3.59 17.45 38.69
CA LEU A 143 -2.28 16.95 39.14
C LEU A 143 -1.67 15.87 38.23
N CYS A 144 -2.47 15.19 37.39
CA CYS A 144 -2.02 14.15 36.47
C CYS A 144 -1.66 14.66 35.05
N ASP A 145 -1.16 15.90 34.96
CA ASP A 145 -0.66 16.55 33.73
C ASP A 145 -1.67 16.57 32.56
N GLY A 146 -2.93 16.90 32.90
CA GLY A 146 -4.04 17.05 31.96
C GLY A 146 -3.94 18.12 30.83
N PRO A 147 -3.06 19.16 30.83
CA PRO A 147 -3.09 20.20 29.79
C PRO A 147 -2.85 19.74 28.36
N LYS A 148 -2.24 18.56 28.14
CA LYS A 148 -1.83 18.09 26.80
C LYS A 148 -2.85 17.21 26.09
N LEU A 149 -4.02 16.90 26.67
CA LEU A 149 -5.06 16.14 25.99
C LEU A 149 -6.42 16.87 25.99
N SER A 150 -6.94 17.13 24.79
CA SER A 150 -8.23 17.79 24.46
C SER A 150 -8.32 19.30 24.73
N ARG A 151 -8.30 20.09 23.64
CA ARG A 151 -9.05 21.35 23.56
C ARG A 151 -10.55 21.04 23.72
N GLY A 152 -11.31 21.91 24.39
CA GLY A 152 -12.77 22.00 24.21
C GLY A 152 -13.64 20.94 24.92
N PRO A 153 -14.33 20.05 24.17
CA PRO A 153 -15.63 19.52 24.61
C PRO A 153 -15.58 18.51 25.75
N TYR A 154 -14.46 17.82 25.99
CA TYR A 154 -14.34 16.92 27.14
C TYR A 154 -14.36 17.68 28.47
N LEU A 155 -13.53 18.73 28.59
CA LEU A 155 -13.51 19.57 29.77
C LEU A 155 -14.82 20.35 29.91
N ALA A 156 -15.38 20.86 28.80
CA ALA A 156 -16.67 21.53 28.81
C ALA A 156 -17.81 20.60 29.28
N ALA A 157 -17.86 19.34 28.82
CA ALA A 157 -18.84 18.36 29.26
C ALA A 157 -18.64 17.97 30.73
N ALA A 158 -17.41 17.70 31.17
CA ALA A 158 -17.10 17.37 32.56
C ALA A 158 -17.46 18.51 33.52
N MET A 159 -17.14 19.76 33.16
CA MET A 159 -17.55 20.93 33.94
C MET A 159 -19.06 21.15 33.89
N ALA A 160 -19.72 21.01 32.72
CA ALA A 160 -21.17 21.15 32.62
C ALA A 160 -21.91 20.11 33.48
N CYS A 161 -21.50 18.83 33.47
CA CYS A 161 -22.05 17.79 34.33
C CYS A 161 -21.84 18.12 35.83
N SER A 162 -20.66 18.64 36.18
CA SER A 162 -20.31 19.00 37.57
C SER A 162 -21.10 20.22 38.06
N SER A 163 -21.17 21.29 37.26
CA SER A 163 -21.94 22.50 37.55
C SER A 163 -23.44 22.24 37.56
N THR A 164 -23.96 21.40 36.67
CA THR A 164 -25.37 20.97 36.70
C THR A 164 -25.67 20.18 37.97
N SER A 165 -24.76 19.30 38.39
CA SER A 165 -24.88 18.58 39.67
C SER A 165 -24.82 19.50 40.89
N LEU A 166 -24.04 20.59 40.84
CA LEU A 166 -23.98 21.59 41.90
C LEU A 166 -25.26 22.43 41.95
N VAL A 167 -25.76 22.91 40.80
CA VAL A 167 -27.03 23.64 40.70
C VAL A 167 -28.20 22.77 41.14
N PHE A 168 -28.24 21.49 40.76
CA PHE A 168 -29.20 20.49 41.22
C PHE A 168 -29.24 20.41 42.76
N VAL A 169 -28.07 20.33 43.42
CA VAL A 169 -27.98 20.29 44.88
C VAL A 169 -28.44 21.60 45.51
N SER A 170 -28.02 22.75 44.98
CA SER A 170 -28.42 24.07 45.50
C SER A 170 -29.93 24.33 45.35
N VAL A 171 -30.54 23.95 44.22
CA VAL A 171 -31.98 24.07 44.00
C VAL A 171 -32.75 23.11 44.91
N LYS A 172 -32.28 21.86 45.09
CA LYS A 172 -32.92 20.94 46.04
C LYS A 172 -32.78 21.40 47.50
N ALA A 173 -31.67 22.04 47.87
CA ALA A 173 -31.52 22.66 49.19
C ALA A 173 -32.49 23.85 49.38
N LEU A 174 -32.62 24.74 48.39
CA LEU A 174 -33.62 25.82 48.39
C LEU A 174 -35.07 25.29 48.51
N PHE A 175 -35.36 24.13 47.91
CA PHE A 175 -36.68 23.49 48.00
C PHE A 175 -36.93 22.78 49.35
N MET A 176 -35.88 22.36 50.06
CA MET A 176 -35.97 21.73 51.38
C MET A 176 -35.97 22.73 52.54
N PHE A 177 -35.38 23.92 52.35
CA PHE A 177 -35.25 24.97 53.38
C PHE A 177 -36.08 26.24 53.11
N GLY A 178 -36.85 26.27 52.01
CA GLY A 178 -37.74 27.39 51.66
C GLY A 178 -39.21 27.03 51.79
N GLU A 179 -40.04 27.96 52.30
CA GLU A 179 -41.49 27.77 52.44
C GLU A 179 -42.21 27.86 51.08
N MET A 180 -42.18 26.79 50.28
CA MET A 180 -43.05 26.63 49.11
C MET A 180 -43.87 25.35 49.21
N ARG A 181 -45.21 25.50 49.26
CA ARG A 181 -46.14 24.36 49.28
C ARG A 181 -46.22 23.67 47.91
N ILE A 182 -46.52 22.38 47.98
CA ILE A 182 -46.40 21.41 46.88
C ILE A 182 -47.63 21.42 45.97
N GLU A 183 -47.42 21.31 44.66
CA GLU A 183 -48.37 20.58 43.79
C GLU A 183 -47.76 19.86 42.55
N GLN A 184 -46.44 19.93 42.31
CA GLN A 184 -45.77 19.28 41.15
C GLN A 184 -44.53 18.41 41.48
N ALA A 185 -44.36 17.99 42.74
CA ALA A 185 -43.16 17.28 43.19
C ALA A 185 -42.79 16.04 42.34
N GLY A 186 -43.72 15.11 42.13
CA GLY A 186 -43.43 13.83 41.46
C GLY A 186 -42.99 13.94 40.00
N ALA A 187 -43.50 14.92 39.25
CA ALA A 187 -43.06 15.18 37.88
C ALA A 187 -41.61 15.69 37.84
N MET A 188 -41.25 16.55 38.80
CA MET A 188 -39.89 17.06 38.94
C MET A 188 -38.93 15.96 39.39
N GLU A 189 -39.30 15.11 40.37
CA GLU A 189 -38.45 14.00 40.81
C GLU A 189 -38.17 12.98 39.69
N MET A 190 -39.15 12.64 38.86
CA MET A 190 -38.94 11.78 37.70
C MET A 190 -38.00 12.40 36.65
N ALA A 191 -38.09 13.72 36.41
CA ALA A 191 -37.15 14.43 35.53
C ALA A 191 -35.73 14.47 36.13
N LEU A 192 -35.61 14.70 37.44
CA LEU A 192 -34.34 14.71 38.16
C LEU A 192 -33.66 13.33 38.18
N PHE A 193 -34.44 12.24 38.34
CA PHE A 193 -33.96 10.87 38.17
C PHE A 193 -33.50 10.59 36.73
N GLY A 194 -34.28 11.02 35.74
CA GLY A 194 -33.91 10.91 34.32
C GLY A 194 -32.58 11.60 33.99
N CYS A 195 -32.37 12.83 34.47
CA CYS A 195 -31.09 13.54 34.34
C CYS A 195 -29.94 12.80 35.02
N SER A 196 -30.15 12.26 36.22
CA SER A 196 -29.13 11.47 36.94
C SER A 196 -28.74 10.21 36.16
N LEU A 197 -29.71 9.51 35.59
CA LEU A 197 -29.50 8.31 34.77
C LEU A 197 -28.75 8.64 33.46
N VAL A 198 -29.10 9.73 32.78
CA VAL A 198 -28.40 10.20 31.56
C VAL A 198 -26.94 10.56 31.87
N LEU A 199 -26.68 11.24 33.00
CA LEU A 199 -25.32 11.54 33.45
C LEU A 199 -24.52 10.26 33.77
N ALA A 200 -25.14 9.29 34.44
CA ALA A 200 -24.50 7.99 34.74
C ALA A 200 -24.16 7.21 33.45
N VAL A 201 -25.09 7.13 32.50
CA VAL A 201 -24.84 6.52 31.18
C VAL A 201 -23.75 7.26 30.41
N GLY A 202 -23.72 8.60 30.46
CA GLY A 202 -22.65 9.42 29.89
C GLY A 202 -21.28 9.09 30.48
N HIS A 203 -21.16 9.01 31.81
CA HIS A 203 -19.92 8.60 32.48
C HIS A 203 -19.49 7.18 32.11
N ILE A 204 -20.42 6.23 32.02
CA ILE A 204 -20.13 4.84 31.58
C ILE A 204 -19.65 4.81 30.14
N ALA A 205 -20.29 5.53 29.22
CA ALA A 205 -19.88 5.62 27.82
C ALA A 205 -18.48 6.26 27.66
N VAL A 206 -18.17 7.30 28.44
CA VAL A 206 -16.84 7.93 28.50
C VAL A 206 -15.78 6.97 29.06
N ALA A 207 -16.07 6.26 30.15
CA ALA A 207 -15.17 5.28 30.75
C ALA A 207 -14.91 4.09 29.79
N TYR A 208 -15.94 3.63 29.08
CA TYR A 208 -15.82 2.60 28.05
C TYR A 208 -14.97 3.07 26.87
N ARG A 209 -15.27 4.26 26.31
CA ARG A 209 -14.54 4.82 25.15
C ARG A 209 -13.06 5.09 25.47
N THR A 210 -12.75 5.57 26.68
CA THR A 210 -11.36 5.75 27.14
C THR A 210 -10.65 4.41 27.39
N SER A 211 -11.32 3.42 27.98
CA SER A 211 -10.78 2.05 28.13
C SER A 211 -10.47 1.41 26.77
N CYS A 212 -11.38 1.52 25.80
CA CYS A 212 -11.17 1.06 24.43
C CYS A 212 -9.99 1.76 23.75
N ARG A 213 -9.84 3.10 23.88
CA ARG A 213 -8.69 3.83 23.32
C ARG A 213 -7.37 3.36 23.93
N GLN A 214 -7.31 3.16 25.25
CA GLN A 214 -6.11 2.64 25.91
C GLN A 214 -5.79 1.19 25.50
N ARG A 215 -6.80 0.33 25.30
CA ARG A 215 -6.60 -1.03 24.74
C ARG A 215 -6.11 -1.01 23.29
N ARG A 216 -6.44 0.01 22.50
CA ARG A 216 -5.87 0.18 21.14
C ARG A 216 -4.44 0.66 21.19
N LYS A 217 -4.13 1.72 21.95
CA LYS A 217 -2.73 2.18 22.19
C LYS A 217 -1.82 1.04 22.64
N LEU A 218 -2.26 0.26 23.63
CA LEU A 218 -1.52 -0.91 24.11
C LEU A 218 -1.34 -1.99 23.04
N ARG A 219 -2.25 -2.13 22.07
CA ARG A 219 -2.06 -3.05 20.93
C ARG A 219 -1.13 -2.53 19.85
N VAL A 220 -1.02 -1.22 19.62
CA VAL A 220 0.04 -0.65 18.76
C VAL A 220 1.41 -1.05 19.34
N PHE A 221 1.68 -0.65 20.60
CA PHE A 221 2.92 -1.00 21.27
C PHE A 221 3.14 -2.51 21.44
N GLN A 222 2.08 -3.32 21.57
CA GLN A 222 2.21 -4.78 21.60
C GLN A 222 2.66 -5.32 20.23
N ILE A 223 2.11 -4.83 19.12
CA ILE A 223 2.52 -5.24 17.77
C ILE A 223 3.97 -4.79 17.50
N ASP A 224 4.33 -3.56 17.86
CA ASP A 224 5.72 -3.07 17.75
C ASP A 224 6.69 -3.98 18.53
N ILE A 225 6.36 -4.29 19.79
CA ILE A 225 7.17 -5.14 20.66
C ILE A 225 7.19 -6.59 20.17
N GLU A 226 6.10 -7.15 19.65
CA GLU A 226 6.04 -8.51 19.12
C GLU A 226 6.78 -8.64 17.79
N ALA A 227 6.72 -7.65 16.90
CA ALA A 227 7.49 -7.60 15.67
C ALA A 227 9.00 -7.47 15.95
N VAL A 228 9.40 -6.53 16.82
CA VAL A 228 10.80 -6.36 17.25
C VAL A 228 11.30 -7.62 17.99
N ALA A 229 10.47 -8.24 18.83
CA ALA A 229 10.85 -9.49 19.52
C ALA A 229 10.92 -10.69 18.57
N ALA A 230 10.12 -10.75 17.52
CA ALA A 230 10.22 -11.79 16.47
C ALA A 230 11.51 -11.63 15.66
N CYS A 231 11.84 -10.40 15.24
CA CYS A 231 13.11 -10.09 14.55
C CYS A 231 14.32 -10.47 15.42
N HIS A 232 14.28 -10.19 16.73
CA HIS A 232 15.34 -10.57 17.66
C HIS A 232 15.37 -12.06 18.06
N LYS A 233 14.29 -12.84 17.84
CA LYS A 233 14.19 -14.24 18.27
C LYS A 233 14.08 -15.22 17.09
N GLY A 234 15.16 -15.30 16.32
CA GLY A 234 15.50 -16.51 15.58
C GLY A 234 14.93 -16.61 14.16
N PHE A 235 15.46 -15.77 13.27
CA PHE A 235 15.34 -15.93 11.80
C PHE A 235 15.48 -17.38 11.29
N PRO A 236 16.34 -18.27 11.83
CA PRO A 236 16.40 -19.67 11.39
C PRO A 236 15.17 -20.52 11.74
N GLN A 237 14.48 -20.23 12.85
CA GLN A 237 13.41 -21.09 13.36
C GLN A 237 12.06 -20.76 12.74
N LEU A 238 11.73 -19.46 12.64
CA LEU A 238 10.46 -19.03 12.02
C LEU A 238 10.37 -19.40 10.53
N LYS A 239 11.52 -19.50 9.85
CA LYS A 239 11.62 -19.89 8.43
C LYS A 239 11.06 -21.30 8.18
N ASN A 240 11.35 -22.27 9.05
CA ASN A 240 10.82 -23.62 8.91
C ASN A 240 9.33 -23.67 9.29
N THR A 241 8.93 -23.01 10.38
CA THR A 241 7.54 -23.05 10.90
C THR A 241 6.51 -22.42 9.95
N ILE A 242 6.92 -21.56 9.02
CA ILE A 242 6.04 -20.95 8.00
C ILE A 242 6.08 -21.73 6.65
N LEU A 243 7.18 -22.43 6.35
CA LEU A 243 7.33 -23.20 5.11
C LEU A 243 6.84 -24.66 5.22
N GLU A 244 6.90 -25.28 6.40
CA GLU A 244 6.46 -26.67 6.64
C GLU A 244 4.97 -26.71 6.98
N GLY A 245 4.14 -26.70 5.93
CA GLY A 245 2.68 -26.77 6.06
C GLY A 245 2.17 -28.10 6.64
N THR A 246 1.73 -28.08 7.89
CA THR A 246 0.90 -29.14 8.50
C THR A 246 -0.50 -28.61 8.81
N PRO A 247 -1.59 -29.32 8.45
CA PRO A 247 -2.93 -28.73 8.38
C PRO A 247 -3.71 -28.82 9.70
N GLU A 248 -3.18 -28.33 10.82
CA GLU A 248 -3.93 -28.29 12.10
C GLU A 248 -3.73 -27.00 12.93
N THR A 249 -4.78 -26.17 12.90
CA THR A 249 -5.15 -25.05 13.80
C THR A 249 -4.14 -24.53 14.85
N TYR A 250 -3.37 -23.47 14.56
CA TYR A 250 -2.90 -22.53 15.60
C TYR A 250 -2.65 -21.07 15.13
N PHE A 251 -3.67 -20.22 15.25
CA PHE A 251 -3.58 -18.84 15.79
C PHE A 251 -4.99 -18.48 16.33
N PRO A 252 -5.14 -17.66 17.40
CA PRO A 252 -6.32 -17.75 18.24
C PRO A 252 -7.55 -17.00 17.69
N ARG A 253 -8.65 -17.75 17.49
CA ARG A 253 -10.00 -17.17 17.56
C ARG A 253 -10.19 -16.57 18.95
N VAL A 254 -10.79 -15.37 19.04
CA VAL A 254 -11.03 -14.67 20.32
C VAL A 254 -12.00 -15.48 21.21
N PRO A 255 -11.56 -16.01 22.38
CA PRO A 255 -12.44 -16.80 23.26
C PRO A 255 -13.19 -15.92 24.27
N ARG A 256 -14.35 -16.43 24.75
CA ARG A 256 -15.02 -15.92 25.97
C ARG A 256 -14.32 -16.46 27.24
N LEU A 257 -14.71 -15.93 28.40
CA LEU A 257 -14.02 -16.13 29.69
C LEU A 257 -13.99 -17.59 30.19
N SER A 258 -12.84 -18.01 30.76
CA SER A 258 -12.72 -18.93 31.92
C SER A 258 -11.30 -18.89 32.54
N TYR A 259 -11.08 -19.59 33.68
CA TYR A 259 -9.99 -19.32 34.65
C TYR A 259 -8.83 -20.36 34.70
N PHE A 260 -7.59 -19.89 34.88
CA PHE A 260 -6.39 -20.58 35.44
C PHE A 260 -5.87 -21.85 34.67
N ARG A 261 -4.66 -22.41 34.87
CA ARG A 261 -3.62 -22.32 35.94
C ARG A 261 -2.18 -22.43 35.34
N CYS A 262 -1.10 -22.27 36.12
CA CYS A 262 0.29 -22.07 35.63
C CYS A 262 1.35 -23.01 36.27
N ARG A 263 2.40 -23.39 35.49
CA ARG A 263 3.80 -23.78 35.85
C ARG A 263 4.69 -23.56 34.58
N ARG A 264 5.87 -22.92 34.60
CA ARG A 264 7.23 -23.33 35.09
C ARG A 264 7.82 -24.54 34.30
N MET A 265 9.11 -24.60 33.93
CA MET A 265 10.31 -23.87 34.42
C MET A 265 11.52 -23.94 33.43
N GLN A 266 12.48 -22.98 33.55
CA GLN A 266 13.94 -23.02 33.17
C GLN A 266 14.38 -23.37 31.72
N SER A 267 15.35 -22.74 31.00
CA SER A 267 16.47 -21.77 31.19
C SER A 267 17.90 -22.37 31.27
N ILE A 268 18.85 -21.80 30.49
CA ILE A 268 20.35 -21.70 30.62
C ILE A 268 20.88 -21.30 29.20
N THR A 269 21.59 -20.20 28.86
CA THR A 269 22.75 -19.40 29.39
C THR A 269 24.13 -20.05 29.11
N HIS A 270 25.21 -19.40 28.63
CA HIS A 270 25.50 -18.00 28.25
C HIS A 270 26.88 -17.87 27.49
N ASP A 271 27.10 -16.76 26.75
CA ASP A 271 28.34 -15.95 26.50
C ASP A 271 29.73 -16.40 25.87
N SER A 272 30.88 -15.73 26.24
CA SER A 272 31.97 -15.21 25.34
C SER A 272 33.28 -14.56 26.00
N PHE A 273 33.96 -13.61 25.31
CA PHE A 273 34.78 -12.38 25.71
C PHE A 273 36.34 -12.27 25.82
N LEU A 274 36.79 -11.03 25.52
CA LEU A 274 37.94 -10.17 25.98
C LEU A 274 39.41 -10.63 25.73
N LEU A 275 40.32 -9.83 25.11
CA LEU A 275 40.96 -8.50 25.44
C LEU A 275 42.01 -8.56 26.59
N PRO A 276 43.09 -7.70 26.64
CA PRO A 276 43.03 -6.21 26.49
C PRO A 276 44.30 -5.37 26.05
N TYR A 277 44.13 -4.03 26.00
CA TYR A 277 45.14 -2.92 26.01
C TYR A 277 46.12 -2.74 24.80
N ALA A 278 46.74 -1.57 24.48
CA ALA A 278 46.94 -0.29 25.21
C ALA A 278 46.95 1.02 24.34
N HIS A 279 47.21 2.18 25.00
CA HIS A 279 47.11 3.59 24.55
C HIS A 279 48.04 4.13 23.43
N ARG A 280 47.62 5.22 22.75
CA ARG A 280 48.34 6.55 22.75
C ARG A 280 47.46 7.76 22.33
N ARG A 281 48.01 8.99 22.39
CA ARG A 281 47.31 10.31 22.27
C ARG A 281 47.83 11.16 21.08
N ARG A 282 46.99 12.01 20.46
CA ARG A 282 47.11 13.51 20.41
C ARG A 282 45.98 14.20 19.59
N ARG A 283 46.00 15.54 19.51
CA ARG A 283 44.93 16.46 19.01
C ARG A 283 45.42 17.31 17.79
N PRO A 284 44.53 18.05 17.08
CA PRO A 284 44.79 18.61 15.74
C PRO A 284 45.39 20.03 15.71
N GLY A 285 45.62 20.57 14.50
CA GLY A 285 46.07 21.95 14.21
C GLY A 285 45.66 22.47 12.82
N SER A 286 45.79 23.78 12.60
CA SER A 286 45.32 24.56 11.43
C SER A 286 46.04 25.94 11.41
N VAL A 287 45.86 26.91 10.48
CA VAL A 287 44.90 27.16 9.38
C VAL A 287 45.58 28.07 8.30
N HIS A 288 44.82 28.73 7.40
CA HIS A 288 45.24 29.68 6.32
C HIS A 288 45.88 29.02 5.07
N SER A 289 45.64 29.40 3.81
CA SER A 289 45.38 30.68 3.08
C SER A 289 46.67 31.50 2.80
N SER A 290 46.88 32.20 1.65
CA SER A 290 45.94 32.69 0.61
C SER A 290 46.60 33.14 -0.73
N SER A 291 45.91 32.89 -1.87
CA SER A 291 45.73 33.78 -3.06
C SER A 291 46.89 34.33 -3.95
N SER A 292 46.52 34.59 -5.23
CA SER A 292 47.12 35.53 -6.23
C SER A 292 48.27 35.01 -7.12
N ARG A 293 48.56 35.56 -8.34
CA ARG A 293 47.77 36.01 -9.54
C ARG A 293 48.78 36.43 -10.65
N ARG A 294 48.36 36.55 -11.93
CA ARG A 294 49.06 37.08 -13.14
C ARG A 294 49.98 36.11 -13.92
N ALA A 295 50.30 36.30 -15.22
CA ALA A 295 49.57 36.90 -16.37
C ALA A 295 50.37 36.73 -17.71
N GLY A 296 49.67 36.51 -18.85
CA GLY A 296 50.16 36.72 -20.24
C GLY A 296 51.19 35.71 -20.80
N SER A 297 51.52 35.68 -22.10
CA SER A 297 50.83 36.21 -23.31
C SER A 297 51.53 35.78 -24.62
N PHE A 298 50.75 35.44 -25.67
CA PHE A 298 51.03 35.51 -27.13
C PHE A 298 52.42 35.14 -27.74
N PHE A 299 52.40 34.26 -28.76
CA PHE A 299 53.22 34.39 -30.00
C PHE A 299 52.47 33.79 -31.23
N ARG A 300 52.99 33.96 -32.47
CA ARG A 300 52.20 33.91 -33.73
C ARG A 300 53.01 33.46 -34.99
N CYS A 301 52.34 32.92 -36.02
CA CYS A 301 52.83 32.58 -37.40
C CYS A 301 53.84 31.42 -37.51
N ARG A 302 54.09 30.73 -38.65
CA ARG A 302 53.58 30.71 -40.07
C ARG A 302 53.10 29.27 -40.40
N ARG A 303 52.15 28.97 -41.32
CA ARG A 303 52.05 29.11 -42.80
C ARG A 303 53.11 28.35 -43.64
N GLY A 304 52.63 27.42 -44.48
CA GLY A 304 53.28 26.72 -45.60
C GLY A 304 52.18 26.00 -46.42
N SER A 305 52.37 25.74 -47.71
CA SER A 305 51.30 25.32 -48.65
C SER A 305 51.79 24.44 -49.81
N ASP A 306 50.84 23.95 -50.62
CA ASP A 306 51.02 23.39 -51.98
C ASP A 306 51.60 21.95 -52.08
N SER A 307 51.28 21.09 -53.07
CA SER A 307 50.31 21.17 -54.21
C SER A 307 49.93 19.78 -54.78
N GLN A 308 48.82 19.74 -55.55
CA GLN A 308 48.41 18.89 -56.71
C GLN A 308 48.72 17.35 -56.74
N LEU A 309 47.77 16.43 -57.00
CA LEU A 309 46.87 16.16 -58.17
C LEU A 309 47.51 15.50 -59.40
N SER A 310 47.08 14.27 -59.72
CA SER A 310 47.04 13.70 -61.09
C SER A 310 46.05 12.51 -61.19
N LEU A 311 45.54 12.23 -62.39
CA LEU A 311 44.69 11.07 -62.75
C LEU A 311 45.37 10.26 -63.87
N PHE A 312 44.92 9.02 -64.12
CA PHE A 312 44.65 8.52 -65.50
C PHE A 312 43.69 7.31 -65.51
N ARG A 313 43.32 6.80 -66.70
CA ARG A 313 42.19 5.86 -66.95
C ARG A 313 42.56 4.63 -67.80
N SER A 314 41.80 3.55 -67.60
CA SER A 314 41.28 2.54 -68.57
C SER A 314 42.21 1.62 -69.40
N ILE A 315 41.85 0.32 -69.40
CA ILE A 315 41.98 -0.76 -70.43
C ILE A 315 41.18 -1.96 -69.85
N SER A 316 39.94 -2.27 -70.26
CA SER A 316 39.42 -2.99 -71.45
C SER A 316 39.32 -4.53 -71.32
N ASP A 317 38.07 -5.02 -71.33
CA ASP A 317 37.51 -6.28 -71.85
C ASP A 317 38.12 -7.68 -71.55
N LYS A 318 37.25 -8.57 -71.05
CA LYS A 318 37.11 -9.97 -71.52
C LYS A 318 35.73 -10.57 -71.16
N CYS A 319 35.35 -11.64 -71.85
CA CYS A 319 33.95 -12.06 -72.08
C CYS A 319 33.43 -13.24 -71.23
N PHE A 320 32.16 -13.14 -70.80
CA PHE A 320 31.09 -14.18 -70.78
C PHE A 320 31.33 -15.51 -69.99
N PRO A 321 30.29 -16.28 -69.56
CA PRO A 321 28.95 -16.42 -70.15
C PRO A 321 27.74 -16.03 -69.29
N THR A 322 26.60 -15.85 -69.97
CA THR A 322 25.28 -15.60 -69.41
C THR A 322 24.51 -16.89 -69.14
N LEU A 323 24.09 -17.11 -67.89
CA LEU A 323 23.07 -18.09 -67.57
C LEU A 323 21.68 -17.50 -67.79
N ARG A 324 20.91 -18.10 -68.72
CA ARG A 324 19.47 -17.82 -68.85
C ARG A 324 18.75 -18.45 -67.65
N SER A 325 18.38 -17.64 -66.66
CA SER A 325 17.33 -18.04 -65.74
C SER A 325 15.98 -17.94 -66.45
N SER A 326 15.19 -19.00 -66.40
CA SER A 326 13.80 -18.99 -66.87
C SER A 326 12.98 -18.00 -66.06
N ALA A 327 12.04 -17.30 -66.69
CA ALA A 327 11.05 -16.51 -65.97
C ALA A 327 10.21 -17.45 -65.07
N LEU A 328 10.50 -17.42 -63.77
CA LEU A 328 9.59 -17.98 -62.77
C LEU A 328 8.25 -17.23 -62.86
N PRO A 329 7.10 -17.91 -62.67
CA PRO A 329 5.84 -17.20 -62.51
C PRO A 329 5.97 -16.22 -61.35
N ALA A 330 5.39 -15.02 -61.50
CA ALA A 330 5.38 -14.04 -60.42
C ALA A 330 4.77 -14.70 -59.16
N PRO A 331 5.39 -14.52 -57.96
CA PRO A 331 4.91 -15.17 -56.76
C PRO A 331 3.46 -14.74 -56.50
N SER A 332 2.55 -15.71 -56.51
CA SER A 332 1.18 -15.53 -56.03
C SER A 332 1.23 -14.92 -54.64
N SER A 333 0.46 -13.86 -54.41
CA SER A 333 0.45 -13.03 -53.20
C SER A 333 0.81 -13.81 -51.93
N ASN A 334 1.99 -13.53 -51.37
CA ASN A 334 2.45 -14.11 -50.11
C ASN A 334 1.54 -13.65 -48.96
N SER A 335 0.46 -14.40 -48.70
CA SER A 335 -0.25 -14.38 -47.42
C SER A 335 0.76 -14.63 -46.29
N LEU A 336 0.60 -13.95 -45.15
CA LEU A 336 1.58 -13.84 -44.05
C LEU A 336 1.89 -15.14 -43.25
N GLY A 337 1.81 -16.32 -43.89
CA GLY A 337 2.04 -17.62 -43.26
C GLY A 337 0.95 -18.06 -42.28
N VAL A 338 -0.18 -17.36 -42.24
CA VAL A 338 -1.30 -17.64 -41.33
C VAL A 338 -2.17 -18.76 -41.92
N ASP A 339 -2.47 -19.79 -41.12
CA ASP A 339 -3.26 -20.92 -41.56
C ASP A 339 -4.76 -20.68 -41.38
N ALA A 340 -5.49 -20.63 -42.50
CA ALA A 340 -6.95 -20.54 -42.52
C ALA A 340 -7.61 -21.76 -41.86
N ALA A 341 -7.00 -22.95 -41.95
CA ALA A 341 -7.54 -24.16 -41.33
C ALA A 341 -7.45 -24.10 -39.80
N GLU A 342 -6.33 -23.63 -39.23
CA GLU A 342 -6.20 -23.45 -37.78
C GLU A 342 -7.17 -22.36 -37.26
N PHE A 343 -7.39 -21.28 -38.03
CA PHE A 343 -8.39 -20.26 -37.67
C PHE A 343 -9.83 -20.79 -37.73
N ILE A 344 -10.19 -21.54 -38.78
CA ILE A 344 -11.51 -22.16 -38.90
C ILE A 344 -11.72 -23.23 -37.81
N GLU A 345 -10.69 -23.96 -37.39
CA GLU A 345 -10.80 -24.90 -36.25
C GLU A 345 -10.96 -24.16 -34.92
N ALA A 346 -10.17 -23.10 -34.69
CA ALA A 346 -10.29 -22.25 -33.50
C ALA A 346 -11.70 -21.63 -33.37
N SER A 347 -12.30 -21.20 -34.50
CA SER A 347 -13.63 -20.59 -34.55
C SER A 347 -14.77 -21.46 -34.01
N LYS A 348 -14.60 -22.79 -34.03
CA LYS A 348 -15.58 -23.76 -33.49
C LYS A 348 -15.61 -23.79 -31.96
N HIS A 349 -14.61 -23.19 -31.32
CA HIS A 349 -14.36 -23.30 -29.88
C HIS A 349 -14.23 -21.95 -29.16
N GLY A 350 -14.32 -20.83 -29.87
CA GLY A 350 -14.28 -19.49 -29.31
C GLY A 350 -14.75 -18.43 -30.31
N ASN A 351 -15.33 -17.33 -29.81
CA ASN A 351 -15.80 -16.21 -30.63
C ASN A 351 -14.75 -15.09 -30.77
N LEU A 352 -13.56 -15.25 -30.19
CA LEU A 352 -12.48 -14.28 -30.26
C LEU A 352 -11.17 -15.01 -30.55
N VAL A 353 -10.59 -14.78 -31.74
CA VAL A 353 -9.50 -15.61 -32.28
C VAL A 353 -8.35 -14.71 -32.77
N PRO A 354 -7.08 -14.98 -32.40
CA PRO A 354 -5.95 -14.18 -32.84
C PRO A 354 -5.41 -14.63 -34.20
N LEU A 355 -5.02 -13.68 -35.02
CA LEU A 355 -4.15 -13.86 -36.18
C LEU A 355 -2.83 -13.16 -35.87
N SER A 356 -1.69 -13.79 -36.15
CA SER A 356 -0.38 -13.18 -35.87
C SER A 356 0.68 -13.56 -36.89
N VAL A 357 1.58 -12.62 -37.19
CA VAL A 357 2.83 -12.88 -37.92
C VAL A 357 4.03 -12.62 -37.01
N CYS A 358 5.02 -13.51 -37.08
CA CYS A 358 6.29 -13.37 -36.36
C CYS A 358 7.37 -12.88 -37.35
N ILE A 359 8.03 -11.76 -37.02
CA ILE A 359 9.17 -11.21 -37.77
C ILE A 359 10.43 -11.17 -36.89
N PHE A 360 11.60 -10.92 -37.50
CA PHE A 360 12.84 -10.69 -36.76
C PHE A 360 12.82 -9.35 -36.02
N GLY A 361 13.32 -9.34 -34.79
CA GLY A 361 13.46 -8.16 -33.93
C GLY A 361 14.87 -7.57 -33.93
N ASP A 362 15.57 -7.62 -35.07
CA ASP A 362 16.93 -7.10 -35.25
C ASP A 362 16.96 -5.64 -35.75
N LYS A 363 16.04 -5.29 -36.66
CA LYS A 363 15.84 -3.91 -37.17
C LYS A 363 14.89 -3.06 -36.34
N LEU A 364 14.01 -3.67 -35.54
CA LEU A 364 12.88 -2.99 -34.89
C LEU A 364 12.97 -3.06 -33.37
N ASP A 365 12.96 -1.90 -32.71
CA ASP A 365 12.87 -1.77 -31.26
C ASP A 365 11.51 -1.16 -30.81
N PRO A 366 11.07 -1.34 -29.55
CA PRO A 366 9.77 -0.85 -29.07
C PRO A 366 9.56 0.66 -29.22
N ILE A 367 10.62 1.47 -29.11
CA ILE A 367 10.56 2.94 -29.22
C ILE A 367 10.34 3.37 -30.67
N LEU A 368 10.98 2.68 -31.63
CA LEU A 368 10.76 2.91 -33.06
C LEU A 368 9.39 2.40 -33.50
N ALA A 369 9.01 1.19 -33.10
CA ALA A 369 7.71 0.60 -33.42
C ALA A 369 6.54 1.45 -32.92
N TYR A 370 6.64 1.98 -31.70
CA TYR A 370 5.68 2.94 -31.19
C TYR A 370 5.51 4.16 -32.11
N ARG A 371 6.61 4.66 -32.70
CA ARG A 371 6.58 5.83 -33.60
C ARG A 371 6.11 5.51 -35.01
N CYS A 372 6.20 4.25 -35.47
CA CYS A 372 5.47 3.78 -36.65
C CYS A 372 3.95 3.71 -36.42
N LEU A 373 3.50 3.56 -35.18
CA LEU A 373 2.08 3.54 -34.80
C LEU A 373 1.51 4.94 -34.49
N VAL A 374 2.27 5.78 -33.78
CA VAL A 374 1.82 7.08 -33.26
C VAL A 374 2.75 8.20 -33.72
N LYS A 375 2.20 9.11 -34.54
CA LYS A 375 2.90 10.30 -35.05
C LYS A 375 3.36 11.21 -33.91
N GLU A 376 4.44 11.98 -34.11
CA GLU A 376 5.01 12.80 -33.03
C GLU A 376 3.99 13.76 -32.41
N ASN A 377 3.21 14.47 -33.23
CA ASN A 377 2.23 15.46 -32.77
C ASN A 377 0.91 14.87 -32.24
N ASP A 378 0.74 13.55 -32.21
CA ASP A 378 -0.54 12.91 -31.84
C ASP A 378 -0.65 12.68 -30.32
N TRP A 379 -0.65 13.80 -29.57
CA TRP A 379 -0.54 13.80 -28.10
C TRP A 379 -1.79 13.29 -27.36
N ASN A 380 -2.90 13.08 -28.07
CA ASN A 380 -4.18 12.64 -27.49
C ASN A 380 -4.70 11.30 -28.07
N ALA A 381 -4.01 10.67 -29.04
CA ALA A 381 -4.31 9.29 -29.44
C ALA A 381 -4.01 8.33 -28.28
N PRO A 382 -4.96 7.50 -27.83
CA PRO A 382 -4.69 6.51 -26.80
C PRO A 382 -3.76 5.41 -27.33
N SER A 383 -2.73 5.11 -26.55
CA SER A 383 -1.63 4.25 -26.96
C SER A 383 -0.72 3.91 -25.78
N PHE A 384 0.14 2.91 -25.94
CA PHE A 384 1.09 2.53 -24.91
C PHE A 384 2.41 1.91 -25.43
N ILE A 385 3.43 2.02 -24.59
CA ILE A 385 4.60 1.13 -24.51
C ILE A 385 4.63 0.59 -23.08
N LEU A 386 4.73 -0.73 -22.94
CA LEU A 386 4.99 -1.41 -21.67
C LEU A 386 6.28 -2.23 -21.81
N GLU A 387 7.21 -2.06 -20.87
CA GLU A 387 8.48 -2.81 -20.85
C GLU A 387 8.84 -3.23 -19.42
N SER A 388 9.56 -4.35 -19.29
CA SER A 388 10.15 -4.80 -18.03
C SER A 388 11.67 -4.65 -18.03
N VAL A 389 12.26 -4.49 -16.85
CA VAL A 389 13.70 -4.62 -16.60
C VAL A 389 13.92 -5.48 -15.36
N GLU A 390 14.69 -6.55 -15.52
CA GLU A 390 14.98 -7.57 -14.50
C GLU A 390 16.48 -7.59 -14.23
N SER A 391 16.90 -7.32 -12.98
CA SER A 391 18.28 -7.48 -12.49
C SER A 391 19.41 -6.89 -13.38
N ASN A 392 19.16 -5.72 -13.99
CA ASN A 392 20.02 -4.99 -14.94
C ASN A 392 20.02 -5.47 -16.40
N SER A 393 19.17 -6.43 -16.76
CA SER A 393 18.86 -6.79 -18.15
C SER A 393 17.43 -6.36 -18.51
N GLN A 394 17.16 -6.08 -19.78
CA GLN A 394 15.79 -5.92 -20.28
C GLN A 394 15.01 -7.22 -20.00
N GLY A 395 13.81 -7.10 -19.42
CA GLY A 395 12.92 -8.24 -19.20
C GLY A 395 12.50 -8.86 -20.52
N ARG A 396 12.05 -10.12 -20.51
CA ARG A 396 11.86 -10.90 -21.75
C ARG A 396 10.94 -10.22 -22.78
N TYR A 397 9.91 -9.49 -22.33
CA TYR A 397 8.90 -8.91 -23.19
C TYR A 397 8.78 -7.38 -23.09
N SER A 398 8.55 -6.73 -24.24
CA SER A 398 7.90 -5.42 -24.32
C SER A 398 6.63 -5.54 -25.18
N VAL A 399 5.61 -4.74 -24.88
CA VAL A 399 4.36 -4.67 -25.67
C VAL A 399 4.11 -3.23 -26.09
N VAL A 400 3.71 -3.04 -27.34
CA VAL A 400 3.34 -1.75 -27.93
C VAL A 400 1.94 -1.85 -28.53
N GLY A 401 1.11 -0.82 -28.35
CA GLY A 401 -0.23 -0.74 -28.94
C GLY A 401 -0.68 0.71 -29.10
N ALA A 402 -1.62 0.95 -30.01
CA ALA A 402 -2.18 2.27 -30.30
C ALA A 402 -3.58 2.13 -30.89
N GLN A 403 -4.35 3.22 -30.92
CA GLN A 403 -5.64 3.28 -31.65
C GLN A 403 -6.64 2.20 -31.16
N PRO A 404 -7.02 2.20 -29.86
CA PRO A 404 -7.90 1.18 -29.32
C PRO A 404 -9.27 1.21 -30.01
N THR A 405 -9.89 0.03 -30.13
CA THR A 405 -11.19 -0.14 -30.78
C THR A 405 -12.36 0.36 -29.96
N LEU A 406 -12.16 0.42 -28.64
CA LEU A 406 -13.10 0.90 -27.64
C LEU A 406 -12.33 1.62 -26.55
N GLU A 407 -12.77 2.80 -26.13
CA GLU A 407 -12.32 3.43 -24.88
C GLU A 407 -13.43 3.40 -23.83
N ILE A 408 -13.03 3.24 -22.56
CA ILE A 408 -13.88 3.51 -21.40
C ILE A 408 -13.18 4.56 -20.53
N VAL A 409 -13.91 5.62 -20.20
CA VAL A 409 -13.44 6.71 -19.34
C VAL A 409 -14.45 6.88 -18.21
N ALA A 410 -14.04 6.61 -16.97
CA ALA A 410 -14.87 6.83 -15.79
C ALA A 410 -14.46 8.13 -15.09
N LYS A 411 -15.43 8.96 -14.70
CA LYS A 411 -15.23 10.12 -13.84
C LYS A 411 -16.38 10.24 -12.86
N GLU A 412 -16.11 9.93 -11.60
CA GLU A 412 -17.12 9.72 -10.57
C GLU A 412 -18.16 8.71 -11.09
N ASN A 413 -19.46 8.91 -10.85
CA ASN A 413 -20.50 8.03 -11.37
C ASN A 413 -20.77 8.18 -12.88
N LYS A 414 -20.13 9.12 -13.58
CA LYS A 414 -20.29 9.28 -15.04
C LYS A 414 -19.28 8.39 -15.78
N ILE A 415 -19.77 7.56 -16.69
CA ILE A 415 -18.93 6.77 -17.60
C ILE A 415 -19.19 7.16 -19.05
N THR A 416 -18.09 7.34 -19.79
CA THR A 416 -18.09 7.67 -21.22
C THR A 416 -17.44 6.52 -21.97
N VAL A 417 -18.14 5.97 -22.96
CA VAL A 417 -17.68 4.86 -23.81
C VAL A 417 -17.58 5.34 -25.24
N LEU A 418 -16.43 5.11 -25.88
CA LEU A 418 -16.14 5.50 -27.26
C LEU A 418 -15.82 4.26 -28.11
N ASP A 419 -16.78 3.80 -28.90
CA ASP A 419 -16.65 2.69 -29.84
C ASP A 419 -16.12 3.23 -31.17
N HIS A 420 -14.80 3.14 -31.35
CA HIS A 420 -14.09 3.64 -32.52
C HIS A 420 -14.38 2.81 -33.78
N LYS A 421 -14.71 1.51 -33.64
CA LYS A 421 -15.15 0.66 -34.75
C LYS A 421 -16.51 1.11 -35.34
N LYS A 422 -17.44 1.57 -34.49
CA LYS A 422 -18.78 2.04 -34.92
C LYS A 422 -18.91 3.57 -35.02
N GLY A 423 -17.84 4.31 -34.70
CA GLY A 423 -17.88 5.78 -34.60
C GLY A 423 -18.87 6.29 -33.55
N ARG A 424 -19.17 5.48 -32.52
CA ARG A 424 -20.25 5.74 -31.56
C ARG A 424 -19.72 6.22 -30.22
N PHE A 425 -20.30 7.31 -29.74
CA PHE A 425 -20.09 7.88 -28.40
C PHE A 425 -21.33 7.63 -27.54
N THR A 426 -21.16 7.21 -26.29
CA THR A 426 -22.23 7.07 -25.31
C THR A 426 -21.76 7.52 -23.93
N GLU A 427 -22.62 8.21 -23.21
CA GLU A 427 -22.43 8.53 -21.80
C GLU A 427 -23.62 8.01 -20.99
N GLU A 428 -23.32 7.44 -19.83
CA GLU A 428 -24.31 6.98 -18.87
C GLU A 428 -23.82 7.28 -17.43
N VAL A 429 -24.74 7.19 -16.47
CA VAL A 429 -24.45 7.36 -15.04
C VAL A 429 -24.73 6.03 -14.35
N VAL A 430 -23.74 5.51 -13.63
CA VAL A 430 -23.76 4.16 -13.02
C VAL A 430 -23.17 4.20 -11.61
N ASP A 431 -23.66 3.34 -10.72
CA ASP A 431 -23.17 3.26 -9.34
C ASP A 431 -21.73 2.72 -9.26
N ASP A 432 -21.40 1.73 -10.11
CA ASP A 432 -20.07 1.18 -10.30
C ASP A 432 -19.69 1.12 -11.80
N PRO A 433 -18.74 1.97 -12.25
CA PRO A 433 -18.21 1.94 -13.61
C PRO A 433 -17.39 0.67 -13.95
N PHE A 434 -16.84 -0.09 -12.99
CA PHE A 434 -16.15 -1.36 -13.29
C PHE A 434 -17.08 -2.40 -13.93
N THR A 435 -18.39 -2.33 -13.67
CA THR A 435 -19.34 -3.25 -14.29
C THR A 435 -19.35 -3.20 -15.84
N ILE A 436 -18.91 -2.10 -16.47
CA ILE A 436 -18.92 -1.96 -17.93
C ILE A 436 -17.79 -2.75 -18.63
N PRO A 437 -16.49 -2.60 -18.30
CA PRO A 437 -15.45 -3.47 -18.85
C PRO A 437 -15.68 -4.94 -18.48
N ILE A 438 -16.26 -5.25 -17.32
CA ILE A 438 -16.65 -6.62 -16.93
C ILE A 438 -17.69 -7.18 -17.91
N LYS A 439 -18.87 -6.55 -18.06
CA LYS A 439 -19.96 -6.99 -18.97
C LYS A 439 -19.57 -7.08 -20.45
N ILE A 440 -18.49 -6.40 -20.84
CA ILE A 440 -17.91 -6.51 -22.18
C ILE A 440 -16.96 -7.71 -22.25
N SER A 441 -16.13 -7.91 -21.23
CA SER A 441 -15.19 -9.03 -21.16
C SER A 441 -15.88 -10.40 -21.03
N GLU A 442 -17.00 -10.47 -20.31
CA GLU A 442 -17.84 -11.69 -20.14
C GLU A 442 -18.33 -12.30 -21.46
N LYS A 443 -18.35 -11.53 -22.55
CA LYS A 443 -18.80 -11.98 -23.87
C LYS A 443 -17.72 -12.78 -24.62
N TRP A 444 -16.45 -12.63 -24.23
CA TRP A 444 -15.33 -13.21 -24.95
C TRP A 444 -15.06 -14.65 -24.52
N LYS A 445 -14.90 -15.51 -25.52
CA LYS A 445 -14.41 -16.89 -25.40
C LYS A 445 -13.13 -16.95 -26.24
N PRO A 446 -12.00 -16.42 -25.74
CA PRO A 446 -10.77 -16.33 -26.50
C PRO A 446 -10.19 -17.72 -26.76
N LYS A 447 -9.96 -18.04 -28.04
CA LYS A 447 -9.31 -19.28 -28.45
C LYS A 447 -7.99 -18.95 -29.11
N SER A 448 -6.89 -19.11 -28.36
CA SER A 448 -5.55 -18.95 -28.93
C SER A 448 -5.29 -19.98 -30.02
N ILE A 449 -4.78 -19.49 -31.14
CA ILE A 449 -4.04 -20.23 -32.17
C ILE A 449 -2.60 -20.44 -31.66
N GLY A 450 -1.86 -21.40 -32.23
CA GLY A 450 -0.50 -21.73 -31.83
C GLY A 450 0.51 -20.58 -31.96
N GLY A 451 1.54 -20.60 -31.12
CA GLY A 451 2.75 -19.77 -31.30
C GLY A 451 2.77 -18.39 -30.64
N LEU A 452 1.67 -17.91 -30.03
CA LEU A 452 1.71 -16.67 -29.24
C LEU A 452 2.57 -16.82 -27.95
N PRO A 453 3.30 -15.78 -27.52
CA PRO A 453 4.08 -15.79 -26.28
C PRO A 453 3.18 -15.77 -25.02
N ASP A 454 3.66 -16.32 -23.89
CA ASP A 454 2.93 -16.42 -22.60
C ASP A 454 2.91 -15.08 -21.82
N THR A 455 2.51 -14.00 -22.51
CA THR A 455 2.43 -12.61 -22.04
C THR A 455 1.17 -11.92 -22.58
N PHE A 456 0.93 -10.65 -22.23
CA PHE A 456 -0.19 -9.89 -22.78
C PHE A 456 -0.05 -9.73 -24.30
N CYS A 457 -1.00 -10.31 -25.04
CA CYS A 457 -1.06 -10.26 -26.50
C CYS A 457 -2.34 -9.57 -27.03
N GLY A 458 -3.06 -8.83 -26.19
CA GLY A 458 -4.31 -8.15 -26.54
C GLY A 458 -5.33 -8.13 -25.39
N GLY A 459 -6.17 -7.09 -25.35
CA GLY A 459 -7.14 -6.85 -24.28
C GLY A 459 -7.15 -5.39 -23.83
N TRP A 460 -7.53 -5.15 -22.58
CA TRP A 460 -7.56 -3.82 -21.99
C TRP A 460 -6.16 -3.36 -21.55
N VAL A 461 -5.83 -2.11 -21.83
CA VAL A 461 -4.63 -1.42 -21.29
C VAL A 461 -5.02 -0.03 -20.83
N GLY A 462 -4.54 0.41 -19.66
CA GLY A 462 -4.87 1.72 -19.12
C GLY A 462 -4.40 1.97 -17.69
N TYR A 463 -5.08 2.87 -16.99
CA TYR A 463 -4.80 3.21 -15.60
C TYR A 463 -6.07 3.35 -14.74
N PHE A 464 -5.90 3.07 -13.46
CA PHE A 464 -6.87 3.21 -12.39
C PHE A 464 -6.32 4.22 -11.38
N SER A 465 -7.07 5.26 -11.03
CA SER A 465 -6.68 6.22 -9.99
C SER A 465 -6.75 5.61 -8.59
N TYR A 466 -6.07 6.24 -7.63
CA TYR A 466 -6.24 5.97 -6.19
C TYR A 466 -7.70 6.12 -5.74
N ASP A 467 -8.44 7.04 -6.37
CA ASP A 467 -9.84 7.33 -6.06
C ASP A 467 -10.83 6.27 -6.59
N THR A 468 -10.40 5.28 -7.40
CA THR A 468 -11.27 4.16 -7.82
C THR A 468 -11.86 3.37 -6.65
N MET A 469 -11.14 3.31 -5.52
CA MET A 469 -11.63 2.69 -4.29
C MET A 469 -12.87 3.41 -3.70
N ARG A 470 -13.19 4.64 -4.14
CA ARG A 470 -14.43 5.33 -3.78
C ARG A 470 -15.67 4.68 -4.39
N TYR A 471 -15.56 3.89 -5.47
CA TYR A 471 -16.66 3.06 -5.96
C TYR A 471 -16.98 1.92 -4.97
N VAL A 472 -15.94 1.27 -4.44
CA VAL A 472 -16.04 0.10 -3.56
C VAL A 472 -16.43 0.47 -2.12
N GLU A 473 -15.77 1.50 -1.54
CA GLU A 473 -15.99 1.97 -0.16
C GLU A 473 -16.84 3.26 -0.13
N ASN A 474 -17.78 3.42 -1.08
CA ASN A 474 -18.60 4.62 -1.29
C ASN A 474 -19.32 5.17 -0.03
N LYS A 475 -19.64 4.32 0.94
CA LYS A 475 -20.26 4.69 2.24
C LYS A 475 -19.32 5.38 3.23
N LYS A 476 -18.00 5.28 3.04
CA LYS A 476 -16.97 5.87 3.91
C LYS A 476 -16.12 6.90 3.17
N LEU A 477 -15.88 6.69 1.88
CA LEU A 477 -15.08 7.54 1.00
C LEU A 477 -15.90 8.09 -0.19
N PRO A 478 -17.07 8.71 0.02
CA PRO A 478 -17.86 9.25 -1.09
C PRO A 478 -17.09 10.34 -1.84
N PHE A 479 -17.33 10.48 -3.16
CA PHE A 479 -16.70 11.54 -3.97
C PHE A 479 -16.98 12.96 -3.43
N SER A 480 -18.16 13.19 -2.85
CA SER A 480 -18.51 14.47 -2.20
C SER A 480 -17.71 14.80 -0.94
N GLY A 481 -16.97 13.83 -0.38
CA GLY A 481 -16.06 14.01 0.76
C GLY A 481 -14.57 13.97 0.36
N ALA A 482 -14.26 13.83 -0.93
CA ALA A 482 -12.89 13.80 -1.41
C ALA A 482 -12.23 15.21 -1.31
N PRO A 483 -10.88 15.29 -1.26
CA PRO A 483 -10.16 16.54 -1.44
C PRO A 483 -10.49 17.20 -2.78
N LYS A 484 -10.06 18.45 -2.96
CA LYS A 484 -10.26 19.18 -4.22
C LYS A 484 -9.62 18.41 -5.39
N ASP A 485 -10.38 18.16 -6.47
CA ASP A 485 -9.78 17.84 -7.76
C ASP A 485 -9.26 19.14 -8.41
N ASP A 486 -7.95 19.22 -8.62
CA ASP A 486 -7.26 20.34 -9.24
C ASP A 486 -6.84 20.06 -10.69
N ARG A 487 -7.00 18.82 -11.18
CA ARG A 487 -6.49 18.36 -12.48
C ARG A 487 -7.58 17.80 -13.39
N ASN A 488 -8.75 17.46 -12.84
CA ASN A 488 -9.90 16.87 -13.53
C ASN A 488 -9.52 15.67 -14.42
N LEU A 489 -8.69 14.77 -13.86
CA LEU A 489 -8.28 13.53 -14.53
C LEU A 489 -9.37 12.47 -14.38
N ALA A 490 -9.45 11.54 -15.33
CA ALA A 490 -10.34 10.39 -15.20
C ALA A 490 -10.00 9.56 -13.95
N ASP A 491 -11.02 8.96 -13.36
CA ASP A 491 -10.88 8.07 -12.21
C ASP A 491 -10.39 6.69 -12.67
N PHE A 492 -10.76 6.26 -13.88
CA PHE A 492 -9.94 5.33 -14.67
C PHE A 492 -10.10 5.59 -16.17
N HIS A 493 -9.09 5.20 -16.94
CA HIS A 493 -9.12 5.16 -18.41
C HIS A 493 -8.65 3.78 -18.89
N LEU A 494 -9.39 3.18 -19.82
CA LEU A 494 -9.08 1.89 -20.43
C LEU A 494 -9.27 1.99 -21.95
N GLY A 495 -8.26 1.57 -22.72
CA GLY A 495 -8.40 1.27 -24.15
C GLY A 495 -8.44 -0.23 -24.39
N LEU A 496 -9.28 -0.69 -25.32
CA LEU A 496 -9.35 -2.07 -25.78
C LEU A 496 -8.53 -2.25 -27.07
N TYR A 497 -7.40 -2.94 -26.95
CA TYR A 497 -6.46 -3.16 -28.04
C TYR A 497 -6.54 -4.61 -28.52
N ASP A 498 -7.20 -4.83 -29.66
CA ASP A 498 -7.14 -6.08 -30.41
C ASP A 498 -5.93 -6.13 -31.37
N GLU A 499 -5.33 -4.98 -31.70
CA GLU A 499 -4.08 -4.83 -32.46
C GLU A 499 -2.91 -4.48 -31.52
N VAL A 500 -1.91 -5.36 -31.42
CA VAL A 500 -0.70 -5.15 -30.60
C VAL A 500 0.56 -5.71 -31.25
N VAL A 501 1.72 -5.23 -30.78
CA VAL A 501 3.05 -5.70 -31.19
C VAL A 501 3.84 -6.13 -29.96
N VAL A 502 4.22 -7.40 -29.88
CA VAL A 502 4.93 -8.01 -28.75
C VAL A 502 6.37 -8.35 -29.15
N PHE A 503 7.33 -7.80 -28.44
CA PHE A 503 8.76 -8.04 -28.62
C PHE A 503 9.23 -9.13 -27.67
N ASP A 504 9.87 -10.18 -28.17
CA ASP A 504 10.61 -11.14 -27.36
C ASP A 504 12.12 -10.85 -27.46
N HIS A 505 12.66 -10.23 -26.43
CA HIS A 505 14.06 -9.80 -26.38
C HIS A 505 15.04 -10.95 -26.15
N VAL A 506 14.56 -12.14 -25.79
CA VAL A 506 15.38 -13.35 -25.62
C VAL A 506 15.46 -14.10 -26.94
N GLU A 507 14.32 -14.34 -27.60
CA GLU A 507 14.26 -15.08 -28.88
C GLU A 507 14.50 -14.19 -30.12
N LYS A 508 14.59 -12.87 -29.95
CA LYS A 508 14.77 -11.85 -31.02
C LYS A 508 13.65 -11.88 -32.07
N LYS A 509 12.42 -12.07 -31.59
CA LYS A 509 11.19 -12.14 -32.37
C LYS A 509 10.29 -10.94 -32.08
N VAL A 510 9.50 -10.54 -33.07
CA VAL A 510 8.38 -9.60 -32.88
C VAL A 510 7.11 -10.24 -33.41
N TYR A 511 6.13 -10.41 -32.53
CA TYR A 511 4.81 -10.93 -32.85
C TYR A 511 3.86 -9.76 -33.08
N ILE A 512 3.46 -9.54 -34.33
CA ILE A 512 2.43 -8.58 -34.70
C ILE A 512 1.11 -9.34 -34.67
N THR A 513 0.16 -8.90 -33.84
CA THR A 513 -1.05 -9.68 -33.50
C THR A 513 -2.32 -8.84 -33.70
N VAL A 514 -3.34 -9.45 -34.29
CA VAL A 514 -4.68 -8.89 -34.48
C VAL A 514 -5.72 -9.90 -33.98
N TRP A 515 -6.56 -9.52 -33.03
CA TRP A 515 -7.70 -10.35 -32.60
C TRP A 515 -8.96 -10.04 -33.42
N VAL A 516 -9.69 -11.11 -33.75
CA VAL A 516 -10.91 -11.08 -34.56
C VAL A 516 -12.08 -11.57 -33.72
N GLU A 517 -13.04 -10.69 -33.47
CA GLU A 517 -14.31 -10.98 -32.80
C GLU A 517 -15.31 -11.51 -33.85
N LEU A 518 -15.55 -12.83 -33.85
CA LEU A 518 -16.33 -13.51 -34.90
C LEU A 518 -17.78 -13.04 -34.95
N ASP A 519 -18.37 -12.72 -33.79
CA ASP A 519 -19.76 -12.26 -33.66
C ASP A 519 -20.01 -10.90 -34.34
N ALA A 520 -18.96 -10.21 -34.80
CA ALA A 520 -19.05 -8.98 -35.60
C ALA A 520 -19.23 -9.24 -37.12
N TYR A 521 -19.13 -10.49 -37.59
CA TYR A 521 -19.12 -10.85 -39.01
C TYR A 521 -20.26 -11.81 -39.37
N LEU A 522 -20.65 -11.83 -40.66
CA LEU A 522 -21.71 -12.70 -41.18
C LEU A 522 -21.26 -14.15 -41.43
N SER A 523 -19.94 -14.42 -41.45
CA SER A 523 -19.37 -15.76 -41.55
C SER A 523 -17.90 -15.77 -41.11
N VAL A 524 -17.36 -16.95 -40.80
CA VAL A 524 -15.98 -17.12 -40.32
C VAL A 524 -14.96 -16.73 -41.40
N GLU A 525 -15.28 -16.98 -42.68
CA GLU A 525 -14.42 -16.65 -43.81
C GLU A 525 -14.24 -15.14 -43.93
N LYS A 526 -15.32 -14.37 -43.76
CA LYS A 526 -15.25 -12.89 -43.77
C LYS A 526 -14.50 -12.32 -42.58
N ALA A 527 -14.62 -12.96 -41.42
CA ALA A 527 -13.83 -12.63 -40.23
C ALA A 527 -12.33 -12.88 -40.47
N TYR A 528 -11.99 -14.01 -41.10
CA TYR A 528 -10.62 -14.33 -41.50
C TYR A 528 -10.07 -13.36 -42.56
N GLU A 529 -10.80 -13.09 -43.64
CA GLU A 529 -10.40 -12.17 -44.72
C GLU A 529 -10.09 -10.76 -44.19
N ASP A 530 -10.98 -10.20 -43.36
CA ASP A 530 -10.77 -8.87 -42.77
C ASP A 530 -9.65 -8.89 -41.72
N GLY A 531 -9.56 -9.94 -40.91
CA GLY A 531 -8.48 -10.12 -39.94
C GLY A 531 -7.09 -10.21 -40.59
N VAL A 532 -6.93 -10.98 -41.67
CA VAL A 532 -5.68 -11.07 -42.44
C VAL A 532 -5.36 -9.72 -43.09
N LYS A 533 -6.36 -9.04 -43.65
CA LYS A 533 -6.19 -7.69 -44.23
C LYS A 533 -5.77 -6.65 -43.18
N ARG A 534 -6.29 -6.71 -41.96
CA ARG A 534 -5.84 -5.87 -40.83
C ARG A 534 -4.41 -6.19 -40.42
N LEU A 535 -4.07 -7.48 -40.32
CA LEU A 535 -2.70 -7.94 -40.03
C LEU A 535 -1.70 -7.48 -41.10
N ASP A 536 -2.06 -7.55 -42.38
CA ASP A 536 -1.31 -7.00 -43.52
C ASP A 536 -1.05 -5.50 -43.38
N ILE A 537 -2.09 -4.72 -43.04
CA ILE A 537 -1.99 -3.27 -42.87
C ILE A 537 -1.10 -2.92 -41.67
N LEU A 538 -1.21 -3.66 -40.57
CA LEU A 538 -0.40 -3.47 -39.37
C LEU A 538 1.05 -3.87 -39.61
N ALA A 539 1.32 -4.98 -40.29
CA ALA A 539 2.66 -5.48 -40.56
C ALA A 539 3.45 -4.56 -41.50
N LYS A 540 2.81 -3.96 -42.52
CA LYS A 540 3.47 -3.02 -43.45
C LYS A 540 4.07 -1.81 -42.74
N ARG A 541 3.42 -1.29 -41.67
CA ARG A 541 3.96 -0.21 -40.81
C ARG A 541 5.36 -0.50 -40.21
N PHE A 542 5.82 -1.76 -40.24
CA PHE A 542 7.12 -2.19 -39.72
C PHE A 542 8.03 -2.82 -40.79
N GLN A 543 7.52 -3.09 -42.00
CA GLN A 543 8.28 -3.71 -43.09
C GLN A 543 8.77 -2.69 -44.12
N ASP A 544 8.12 -1.52 -44.23
CA ASP A 544 8.54 -0.44 -45.12
C ASP A 544 9.83 0.24 -44.59
N ASP A 545 10.88 0.35 -45.43
CA ASP A 545 12.20 0.90 -45.03
C ASP A 545 12.16 2.40 -44.61
N GLU A 546 11.08 3.15 -44.89
CA GLU A 546 10.93 4.55 -44.49
C GLU A 546 10.46 4.72 -43.02
N HIS A 547 11.24 4.19 -42.08
CA HIS A 547 10.96 4.34 -40.65
C HIS A 547 11.06 5.80 -40.16
N PRO A 548 10.25 6.23 -39.16
CA PRO A 548 10.31 7.58 -38.60
C PRO A 548 11.67 7.93 -37.99
N ARG A 549 12.25 9.07 -38.40
CA ARG A 549 13.55 9.53 -37.88
C ARG A 549 13.44 10.05 -36.45
N LEU A 550 13.86 9.24 -35.48
CA LEU A 550 13.93 9.64 -34.08
C LEU A 550 15.09 10.62 -33.83
N SER A 551 14.84 11.67 -33.04
CA SER A 551 15.90 12.55 -32.52
C SER A 551 16.85 11.72 -31.65
N SER A 552 18.08 11.47 -32.11
CA SER A 552 19.05 10.57 -31.43
C SER A 552 19.29 10.96 -29.98
N GLY A 553 19.47 12.27 -29.76
CA GLY A 553 19.89 12.86 -28.48
C GLY A 553 21.40 12.78 -28.26
N ILE A 554 21.91 13.61 -27.35
CA ILE A 554 23.29 13.54 -26.87
C ILE A 554 23.25 13.41 -25.35
N VAL A 555 23.86 12.35 -24.81
CA VAL A 555 23.78 12.03 -23.37
C VAL A 555 25.18 12.06 -22.76
N ASP A 556 25.40 12.96 -21.80
CA ASP A 556 26.45 12.74 -20.80
C ASP A 556 26.02 11.59 -19.89
N LEU A 557 26.79 10.50 -19.93
CA LEU A 557 26.53 9.27 -19.18
C LEU A 557 26.73 9.42 -17.66
N ASN A 558 27.03 10.62 -17.16
CA ASN A 558 27.13 10.90 -15.73
C ASN A 558 25.74 10.99 -15.04
N THR A 559 24.97 9.91 -15.16
CA THR A 559 23.58 9.75 -14.69
C THR A 559 23.42 9.81 -13.17
N ARG A 560 24.50 9.61 -12.41
CA ARG A 560 24.53 9.54 -10.93
C ARG A 560 24.30 10.88 -10.22
N HIS A 561 24.25 11.99 -10.95
CA HIS A 561 23.85 13.28 -10.38
C HIS A 561 22.38 13.26 -9.96
N PHE A 562 22.06 13.83 -8.81
CA PHE A 562 20.67 14.07 -8.40
C PHE A 562 19.95 14.98 -9.42
N GLY A 563 18.62 14.87 -9.46
CA GLY A 563 17.78 15.81 -10.20
C GLY A 563 17.83 17.22 -9.60
N PRO A 564 17.40 18.25 -10.36
CA PRO A 564 17.21 19.59 -9.82
C PRO A 564 16.21 19.58 -8.65
N SER A 565 16.41 20.48 -7.68
CA SER A 565 15.51 20.61 -6.53
C SER A 565 14.14 21.14 -6.96
N LEU A 566 13.08 20.49 -6.50
CA LEU A 566 11.69 20.78 -6.86
C LEU A 566 11.11 21.84 -5.93
N GLN A 567 11.15 23.10 -6.34
CA GLN A 567 10.71 24.23 -5.51
C GLN A 567 9.19 24.42 -5.45
N LYS A 568 8.44 23.96 -6.46
CA LYS A 568 6.98 24.13 -6.55
C LYS A 568 6.26 22.84 -6.15
N SER A 569 5.69 22.83 -4.94
CA SER A 569 4.85 21.75 -4.39
C SER A 569 3.42 22.26 -4.13
N ASN A 570 2.43 21.36 -4.13
CA ASN A 570 1.05 21.64 -3.73
C ASN A 570 0.85 21.80 -2.21
N MET A 571 1.92 21.64 -1.41
CA MET A 571 1.98 21.87 0.03
C MET A 571 3.27 22.61 0.38
N THR A 572 3.23 23.49 1.39
CA THR A 572 4.48 24.05 1.96
C THR A 572 5.19 23.00 2.80
N SER A 573 6.49 23.18 3.04
CA SER A 573 7.26 22.26 3.89
C SER A 573 6.66 22.14 5.29
N ASP A 574 6.24 23.26 5.88
CA ASP A 574 5.63 23.30 7.21
C ASP A 574 4.23 22.67 7.22
N SER A 575 3.43 22.88 6.16
CA SER A 575 2.12 22.23 6.02
C SER A 575 2.22 20.71 5.90
N TYR A 576 3.24 20.20 5.22
CA TYR A 576 3.51 18.76 5.16
C TYR A 576 3.97 18.23 6.53
N LYS A 577 4.86 18.94 7.22
CA LYS A 577 5.34 18.53 8.56
C LYS A 577 4.22 18.52 9.60
N GLU A 578 3.34 19.51 9.57
CA GLU A 578 2.14 19.56 10.42
C GLU A 578 1.20 18.38 10.14
N ALA A 579 0.98 18.03 8.87
CA ALA A 579 0.21 16.83 8.51
C ALA A 579 0.86 15.53 9.03
N VAL A 580 2.20 15.43 9.02
CA VAL A 580 2.94 14.32 9.64
C VAL A 580 2.74 14.29 11.17
N LEU A 581 2.74 15.44 11.84
CA LEU A 581 2.47 15.51 13.28
C LEU A 581 1.04 15.06 13.63
N GLN A 582 0.04 15.50 12.85
CA GLN A 582 -1.36 15.12 13.03
C GLN A 582 -1.58 13.62 12.73
N ALA A 583 -0.98 13.09 11.68
CA ALA A 583 -0.92 11.64 11.42
C ALA A 583 -0.35 10.87 12.62
N LYS A 584 0.74 11.35 13.23
CA LYS A 584 1.32 10.76 14.44
C LYS A 584 0.40 10.86 15.65
N GLU A 585 -0.44 11.90 15.79
CA GLU A 585 -1.48 11.92 16.83
C GLU A 585 -2.52 10.81 16.66
N HIS A 586 -2.92 10.49 15.43
CA HIS A 586 -3.85 9.38 15.13
C HIS A 586 -3.23 7.99 15.34
N ILE A 587 -1.94 7.83 15.03
CA ILE A 587 -1.20 6.60 15.36
C ILE A 587 -1.11 6.45 16.89
N LEU A 588 -0.68 7.51 17.58
CA LEU A 588 -0.66 7.54 19.05
C LEU A 588 -2.06 7.44 19.67
N ALA A 589 -3.14 7.74 18.95
CA ALA A 589 -4.51 7.52 19.40
C ALA A 589 -4.94 6.05 19.36
N GLY A 590 -4.32 5.25 18.49
CA GLY A 590 -4.79 3.92 18.11
C GLY A 590 -5.95 3.95 17.11
N ASP A 591 -5.98 4.94 16.23
CA ASP A 591 -6.93 5.01 15.10
C ASP A 591 -6.37 4.30 13.85
N ILE A 592 -5.05 4.42 13.66
CA ILE A 592 -4.23 3.77 12.62
C ILE A 592 -2.92 3.25 13.24
N PHE A 593 -2.17 2.44 12.49
CA PHE A 593 -0.80 2.01 12.78
C PHE A 593 0.21 2.74 11.88
N GLN A 594 -0.14 2.91 10.60
CA GLN A 594 0.62 3.65 9.59
C GLN A 594 -0.33 4.38 8.65
N ILE A 595 0.12 5.50 8.10
CA ILE A 595 -0.51 6.26 7.01
C ILE A 595 0.59 6.73 6.06
N VAL A 596 0.34 6.69 4.75
CA VAL A 596 1.31 7.13 3.74
C VAL A 596 0.85 8.47 3.19
N LEU A 597 1.46 9.57 3.66
CA LEU A 597 1.18 10.93 3.19
C LEU A 597 2.03 11.27 1.97
N SER A 598 1.52 12.14 1.08
CA SER A 598 2.15 12.51 -0.17
C SER A 598 1.97 13.98 -0.53
N GLN A 599 2.85 14.48 -1.39
CA GLN A 599 2.80 15.82 -1.98
C GLN A 599 3.16 15.76 -3.46
N ARG A 600 2.60 16.67 -4.26
CA ARG A 600 2.75 16.76 -5.71
C ARG A 600 3.57 17.99 -6.07
N PHE A 601 4.71 17.75 -6.70
CA PHE A 601 5.56 18.79 -7.28
C PHE A 601 5.19 19.06 -8.75
N GLU A 602 5.44 20.28 -9.20
CA GLU A 602 5.33 20.72 -10.60
C GLU A 602 6.73 20.96 -11.17
N TYR A 603 7.00 20.42 -12.37
CA TYR A 603 8.18 20.76 -13.17
C TYR A 603 7.73 21.19 -14.58
N ARG A 604 8.30 22.28 -15.09
CA ARG A 604 8.02 22.80 -16.45
C ARG A 604 9.17 22.49 -17.37
N THR A 605 8.88 22.04 -18.60
CA THR A 605 9.89 21.51 -19.52
C THR A 605 9.48 21.68 -20.98
N PHE A 606 10.47 21.82 -21.87
CA PHE A 606 10.27 21.79 -23.32
C PHE A 606 10.63 20.44 -23.96
N ALA A 607 11.09 19.46 -23.16
CA ALA A 607 11.21 18.07 -23.59
C ALA A 607 9.82 17.42 -23.62
N ASN A 608 9.51 16.67 -24.68
CA ASN A 608 8.19 16.06 -24.80
C ASN A 608 8.08 14.78 -23.92
N PRO A 609 6.86 14.34 -23.53
CA PRO A 609 6.71 13.20 -22.61
C PRO A 609 7.36 11.90 -23.09
N PHE A 610 7.49 11.69 -24.41
CA PHE A 610 8.13 10.53 -25.02
C PHE A 610 9.67 10.61 -24.97
N GLU A 611 10.24 11.79 -25.14
CA GLU A 611 11.66 12.07 -24.87
C GLU A 611 12.00 11.85 -23.38
N ILE A 612 11.09 12.26 -22.49
CA ILE A 612 11.22 12.06 -21.03
C ILE A 612 11.10 10.57 -20.69
N TYR A 613 10.23 9.79 -21.36
CA TYR A 613 10.21 8.32 -21.24
C TYR A 613 11.55 7.70 -21.67
N ARG A 614 12.08 8.09 -22.84
CA ARG A 614 13.39 7.63 -23.34
C ARG A 614 14.53 7.93 -22.35
N ALA A 615 14.50 9.08 -21.68
CA ALA A 615 15.44 9.42 -20.62
C ALA A 615 15.20 8.64 -19.32
N LEU A 616 13.95 8.38 -18.93
CA LEU A 616 13.60 7.63 -17.72
C LEU A 616 14.10 6.17 -17.79
N ARG A 617 14.05 5.53 -18.98
CA ARG A 617 14.66 4.21 -19.24
C ARG A 617 16.16 4.15 -18.91
N ILE A 618 16.87 5.29 -19.00
CA ILE A 618 18.32 5.40 -18.71
C ILE A 618 18.57 5.79 -17.24
N VAL A 619 17.77 6.70 -16.69
CA VAL A 619 17.95 7.26 -15.34
C VAL A 619 17.49 6.31 -14.24
N ASN A 620 16.41 5.57 -14.46
CA ASN A 620 15.81 4.69 -13.48
C ASN A 620 15.01 3.58 -14.18
N PRO A 621 15.66 2.52 -14.66
CA PRO A 621 14.96 1.35 -15.19
C PRO A 621 14.34 0.50 -14.04
N SER A 622 13.09 0.07 -14.22
CA SER A 622 12.33 -0.75 -13.24
C SER A 622 11.55 -1.87 -13.94
N PRO A 623 11.00 -2.88 -13.21
CA PRO A 623 10.20 -3.97 -13.77
C PRO A 623 8.90 -3.54 -14.46
N TYR A 624 8.40 -2.33 -14.22
CA TYR A 624 7.24 -1.77 -14.90
C TYR A 624 7.55 -0.37 -15.45
N MET A 625 8.14 -0.34 -16.64
CA MET A 625 8.26 0.87 -17.45
C MET A 625 6.99 1.06 -18.26
N ALA A 626 6.43 2.27 -18.25
CA ALA A 626 5.26 2.60 -19.06
C ALA A 626 5.38 3.97 -19.72
N TYR A 627 5.06 4.02 -21.00
CA TYR A 627 4.56 5.22 -21.66
C TYR A 627 3.10 4.95 -21.99
N LEU A 628 2.16 5.68 -21.41
CA LEU A 628 0.72 5.45 -21.62
C LEU A 628 0.04 6.79 -21.94
N GLN A 629 -0.40 6.96 -23.18
CA GLN A 629 -1.31 8.04 -23.55
C GLN A 629 -2.74 7.60 -23.24
N ALA A 630 -3.40 8.34 -22.36
CA ALA A 630 -4.79 8.14 -21.96
C ALA A 630 -5.58 9.44 -22.18
N ARG A 631 -6.92 9.37 -22.24
CA ARG A 631 -7.72 10.60 -22.39
C ARG A 631 -7.50 11.54 -21.21
N GLY A 632 -7.08 12.76 -21.52
CA GLY A 632 -6.81 13.82 -20.56
C GLY A 632 -5.42 13.80 -19.92
N CYS A 633 -4.61 12.73 -20.07
CA CYS A 633 -3.23 12.71 -19.57
C CYS A 633 -2.32 11.65 -20.20
N THR A 634 -1.03 11.96 -20.30
CA THR A 634 0.03 10.97 -20.54
C THR A 634 0.69 10.58 -19.21
N LEU A 635 0.85 9.28 -18.95
CA LEU A 635 1.61 8.72 -17.85
C LEU A 635 2.99 8.26 -18.35
N VAL A 636 4.03 8.61 -17.61
CA VAL A 636 5.43 8.18 -17.87
C VAL A 636 5.96 7.53 -16.60
N GLY A 637 5.86 6.21 -16.53
CA GLY A 637 6.08 5.39 -15.33
C GLY A 637 7.38 4.59 -15.33
N SER A 638 7.96 4.43 -14.14
CA SER A 638 9.03 3.47 -13.85
C SER A 638 8.80 2.88 -12.44
N SER A 639 7.77 2.05 -12.33
CA SER A 639 7.36 1.51 -11.02
C SER A 639 8.19 0.29 -10.62
N PRO A 640 8.64 0.21 -9.34
CA PRO A 640 9.31 -0.96 -8.80
C PRO A 640 8.36 -2.08 -8.36
N GLU A 641 7.06 -1.79 -8.19
CA GLU A 641 6.14 -2.56 -7.33
C GLU A 641 4.88 -3.03 -8.08
N ILE A 642 4.44 -4.26 -7.79
CA ILE A 642 3.21 -4.85 -8.33
C ILE A 642 2.04 -4.41 -7.45
N LEU A 643 0.98 -3.84 -8.03
CA LEU A 643 -0.26 -3.59 -7.30
C LEU A 643 -0.99 -4.93 -7.07
N THR A 644 -1.28 -5.62 -8.17
CA THR A 644 -1.73 -7.01 -8.18
C THR A 644 -1.55 -7.62 -9.57
N ARG A 645 -1.31 -8.93 -9.61
CA ARG A 645 -1.23 -9.74 -10.81
C ARG A 645 -2.13 -10.96 -10.64
N VAL A 646 -2.90 -11.31 -11.67
CA VAL A 646 -3.66 -12.57 -11.73
C VAL A 646 -3.21 -13.30 -12.97
N LYS A 647 -2.67 -14.51 -12.82
CA LYS A 647 -2.32 -15.36 -13.97
C LYS A 647 -2.80 -16.79 -13.74
N LYS A 648 -3.62 -17.31 -14.65
CA LYS A 648 -4.22 -18.66 -14.60
C LYS A 648 -4.89 -18.90 -13.23
N ASN A 649 -5.75 -17.96 -12.83
CA ASN A 649 -6.45 -17.85 -11.53
C ASN A 649 -5.56 -17.75 -10.27
N LYS A 650 -4.23 -17.71 -10.39
CA LYS A 650 -3.33 -17.40 -9.26
C LYS A 650 -3.18 -15.89 -9.10
N ILE A 651 -3.68 -15.36 -7.97
CA ILE A 651 -3.46 -13.99 -7.54
C ILE A 651 -2.05 -13.88 -6.93
N VAL A 652 -1.36 -12.77 -7.19
CA VAL A 652 -0.04 -12.44 -6.67
C VAL A 652 0.03 -10.95 -6.31
N ASN A 653 0.27 -10.64 -5.04
CA ASN A 653 0.66 -9.31 -4.56
C ASN A 653 2.09 -9.37 -4.01
N ARG A 654 2.89 -8.33 -4.28
CA ARG A 654 4.28 -8.23 -3.80
C ARG A 654 4.53 -6.87 -3.15
N PRO A 655 4.16 -6.68 -1.86
CA PRO A 655 4.53 -5.48 -1.13
C PRO A 655 6.05 -5.34 -1.06
N LEU A 656 6.54 -4.12 -1.28
CA LEU A 656 7.94 -3.75 -1.08
C LEU A 656 8.05 -2.77 0.10
N ALA A 657 9.06 -2.96 0.96
CA ALA A 657 9.40 -2.00 2.01
C ALA A 657 10.90 -2.06 2.29
N GLY A 658 11.45 -1.10 3.03
CA GLY A 658 12.89 -0.96 3.15
C GLY A 658 13.55 -0.50 1.85
N THR A 659 14.40 0.52 1.95
CA THR A 659 15.18 0.98 0.80
C THR A 659 16.60 1.27 1.24
N VAL A 660 17.57 0.53 0.70
CA VAL A 660 18.98 0.88 0.82
C VAL A 660 19.60 0.94 -0.58
N ARG A 661 20.55 1.86 -0.77
CA ARG A 661 21.33 1.94 -2.01
C ARG A 661 22.10 0.64 -2.25
N ARG A 662 22.45 0.35 -3.50
CA ARG A 662 23.45 -0.69 -3.79
C ARG A 662 24.83 -0.32 -3.23
N GLY A 663 25.62 -1.34 -2.92
CA GLY A 663 27.04 -1.20 -2.61
C GLY A 663 27.85 -0.76 -3.84
N ARG A 664 28.99 -0.09 -3.62
CA ARG A 664 29.98 0.19 -4.67
C ARG A 664 30.86 -1.04 -4.94
N THR A 665 30.85 -2.00 -4.02
CA THR A 665 31.49 -3.31 -4.12
C THR A 665 30.52 -4.39 -3.61
N GLU A 666 30.70 -5.63 -4.03
CA GLU A 666 29.88 -6.78 -3.60
C GLU A 666 29.84 -6.95 -2.08
N LYS A 667 30.99 -6.81 -1.41
CA LYS A 667 31.10 -6.86 0.06
C LYS A 667 30.34 -5.74 0.77
N GLU A 668 30.25 -4.56 0.15
CA GLU A 668 29.43 -3.46 0.64
C GLU A 668 27.94 -3.73 0.38
N ASP A 669 27.60 -4.36 -0.75
CA ASP A 669 26.22 -4.73 -1.10
C ASP A 669 25.65 -5.79 -0.14
N GLU A 670 26.42 -6.85 0.16
CA GLU A 670 26.11 -7.82 1.21
C GLU A 670 25.98 -7.17 2.60
N MET A 671 26.84 -6.20 2.92
CA MET A 671 26.79 -5.50 4.20
C MET A 671 25.51 -4.66 4.33
N LEU A 672 25.11 -3.96 3.26
CA LEU A 672 23.89 -3.16 3.23
C LEU A 672 22.62 -4.02 3.25
N GLU A 673 22.62 -5.18 2.58
CA GLU A 673 21.59 -6.22 2.71
C GLU A 673 21.47 -6.70 4.17
N LYS A 674 22.60 -7.07 4.80
CA LYS A 674 22.61 -7.56 6.19
C LYS A 674 22.23 -6.45 7.17
N GLN A 675 22.50 -5.19 6.89
CA GLN A 675 22.01 -4.06 7.68
C GLN A 675 20.49 -3.89 7.52
N LEU A 676 19.96 -3.91 6.29
CA LEU A 676 18.53 -3.75 6.02
C LEU A 676 17.68 -4.88 6.64
N LEU A 677 18.13 -6.14 6.55
CA LEU A 677 17.46 -7.29 7.18
C LEU A 677 17.59 -7.36 8.71
N ASN A 678 18.43 -6.52 9.33
CA ASN A 678 18.52 -6.38 10.78
C ASN A 678 17.95 -5.03 11.29
N ASP A 679 17.43 -4.17 10.39
CA ASP A 679 16.72 -2.96 10.79
C ASP A 679 15.31 -3.34 11.26
N ALA A 680 15.13 -3.39 12.58
CA ALA A 680 13.88 -3.80 13.19
C ALA A 680 12.68 -2.90 12.85
N LYS A 681 12.89 -1.63 12.47
CA LYS A 681 11.82 -0.74 11.99
C LYS A 681 11.37 -1.16 10.60
N GLN A 682 12.31 -1.26 9.67
CA GLN A 682 12.01 -1.64 8.27
C GLN A 682 11.40 -3.05 8.19
N CYS A 683 11.86 -3.96 9.05
CA CYS A 683 11.30 -5.31 9.17
C CYS A 683 9.86 -5.31 9.72
N ALA A 684 9.56 -4.51 10.77
CA ALA A 684 8.22 -4.43 11.34
C ALA A 684 7.20 -3.80 10.36
N GLU A 685 7.59 -2.72 9.67
CA GLU A 685 6.78 -2.10 8.62
C GLU A 685 6.49 -3.09 7.48
N HIS A 686 7.51 -3.80 7.00
CA HIS A 686 7.35 -4.80 5.95
C HIS A 686 6.39 -5.94 6.35
N ILE A 687 6.48 -6.45 7.59
CA ILE A 687 5.59 -7.51 8.09
C ILE A 687 4.13 -7.03 8.14
N MET A 688 3.87 -5.78 8.54
CA MET A 688 2.53 -5.21 8.51
C MET A 688 1.97 -5.08 7.08
N LEU A 689 2.80 -4.65 6.13
CA LEU A 689 2.43 -4.55 4.72
C LEU A 689 2.14 -5.94 4.09
N VAL A 690 2.86 -6.98 4.53
CA VAL A 690 2.55 -8.38 4.18
C VAL A 690 1.19 -8.81 4.72
N ASP A 691 0.81 -8.45 5.95
CA ASP A 691 -0.50 -8.82 6.49
C ASP A 691 -1.66 -8.07 5.80
N LEU A 692 -1.46 -6.80 5.41
CA LEU A 692 -2.40 -6.10 4.53
C LEU A 692 -2.57 -6.82 3.19
N ALA A 693 -1.48 -7.23 2.55
CA ALA A 693 -1.52 -7.98 1.30
C ALA A 693 -2.22 -9.34 1.46
N ARG A 694 -2.02 -10.05 2.58
CA ARG A 694 -2.74 -11.30 2.91
C ARG A 694 -4.25 -11.05 3.08
N ASN A 695 -4.62 -9.96 3.73
CA ASN A 695 -6.02 -9.57 3.91
C ASN A 695 -6.69 -9.19 2.57
N ASP A 696 -6.01 -8.43 1.71
CA ASP A 696 -6.54 -8.02 0.42
C ASP A 696 -6.70 -9.22 -0.54
N VAL A 697 -5.67 -10.05 -0.69
CA VAL A 697 -5.75 -11.31 -1.46
C VAL A 697 -6.81 -12.25 -0.87
N GLY A 698 -6.93 -12.31 0.46
CA GLY A 698 -7.88 -13.17 1.16
C GLY A 698 -9.36 -12.81 1.02
N LYS A 699 -9.71 -11.60 0.54
CA LYS A 699 -11.11 -11.23 0.24
C LYS A 699 -11.68 -12.00 -0.95
N VAL A 700 -10.83 -12.31 -1.93
CA VAL A 700 -11.20 -12.82 -3.27
C VAL A 700 -10.65 -14.22 -3.55
N SER A 701 -9.88 -14.78 -2.62
CA SER A 701 -9.26 -16.10 -2.75
C SER A 701 -10.11 -17.21 -2.13
N LYS A 702 -9.98 -18.43 -2.65
CA LYS A 702 -10.53 -19.66 -2.06
C LYS A 702 -10.00 -19.85 -0.64
N ASN A 703 -10.86 -20.34 0.25
CA ASN A 703 -10.48 -20.64 1.64
C ASN A 703 -9.22 -21.52 1.71
N SER A 704 -8.30 -21.16 2.61
CA SER A 704 -7.00 -21.84 2.81
C SER A 704 -6.02 -21.85 1.62
N SER A 705 -6.32 -21.17 0.51
CA SER A 705 -5.40 -21.03 -0.62
C SER A 705 -4.31 -19.98 -0.40
N VAL A 706 -4.57 -18.99 0.48
CA VAL A 706 -3.71 -17.81 0.69
C VAL A 706 -2.40 -18.17 1.37
N LYS A 707 -1.27 -17.85 0.73
CA LYS A 707 0.09 -18.21 1.17
C LYS A 707 1.04 -17.01 1.10
N VAL A 708 2.07 -17.06 1.92
CA VAL A 708 3.25 -16.19 1.79
C VAL A 708 4.36 -17.07 1.21
N GLU A 709 4.52 -17.06 -0.11
CA GLU A 709 5.48 -17.94 -0.82
C GLU A 709 6.93 -17.52 -0.57
N THR A 710 7.15 -16.23 -0.34
CA THR A 710 8.45 -15.65 0.00
C THR A 710 8.24 -14.58 1.07
N LEU A 711 9.00 -14.63 2.15
CA LEU A 711 8.97 -13.65 3.24
C LEU A 711 10.35 -13.01 3.41
N MET A 712 10.40 -11.67 3.38
CA MET A 712 11.58 -10.84 3.65
C MET A 712 12.84 -11.22 2.84
N ASN A 713 12.65 -11.47 1.54
CA ASN A 713 13.75 -11.63 0.59
C ASN A 713 14.26 -10.26 0.10
N ILE A 714 15.53 -10.14 -0.25
CA ILE A 714 16.07 -8.91 -0.85
C ILE A 714 15.98 -8.97 -2.38
N GLU A 715 15.22 -8.04 -2.96
CA GLU A 715 15.20 -7.79 -4.42
C GLU A 715 16.17 -6.66 -4.77
N ARG A 716 17.09 -6.94 -5.70
CA ARG A 716 18.20 -6.06 -6.10
C ARG A 716 17.92 -5.41 -7.45
N TYR A 717 17.82 -4.08 -7.44
CA TYR A 717 17.63 -3.23 -8.61
C TYR A 717 18.97 -2.53 -8.96
N SER A 718 18.99 -1.70 -10.00
CA SER A 718 20.23 -1.07 -10.50
C SER A 718 20.86 -0.07 -9.53
N HIS A 719 20.06 0.59 -8.68
CA HIS A 719 20.53 1.66 -7.79
C HIS A 719 20.15 1.45 -6.31
N VAL A 720 19.13 0.64 -6.04
CA VAL A 720 18.64 0.29 -4.69
C VAL A 720 18.39 -1.21 -4.56
N MET A 721 18.21 -1.67 -3.33
CA MET A 721 17.60 -2.97 -3.01
C MET A 721 16.47 -2.77 -2.00
N HIS A 722 15.47 -3.66 -2.05
CA HIS A 722 14.24 -3.59 -1.26
C HIS A 722 13.97 -4.91 -0.53
N ILE A 723 13.34 -4.85 0.65
CA ILE A 723 12.73 -6.03 1.26
C ILE A 723 11.44 -6.33 0.49
N SER A 724 11.32 -7.57 0.02
CA SER A 724 10.21 -8.10 -0.77
C SER A 724 9.62 -9.33 -0.10
N SER A 725 8.30 -9.43 -0.19
CA SER A 725 7.57 -10.66 0.13
C SER A 725 6.51 -10.90 -0.93
N THR A 726 6.28 -12.16 -1.29
CA THR A 726 5.28 -12.53 -2.30
C THR A 726 4.12 -13.25 -1.62
N VAL A 727 2.94 -12.64 -1.67
CA VAL A 727 1.68 -13.16 -1.14
C VAL A 727 0.84 -13.64 -2.32
N THR A 728 0.29 -14.84 -2.22
CA THR A 728 -0.47 -15.47 -3.31
C THR A 728 -1.77 -16.09 -2.82
N GLY A 729 -2.69 -16.34 -3.74
CA GLY A 729 -3.95 -17.04 -3.48
C GLY A 729 -4.55 -17.57 -4.78
N GLU A 730 -5.53 -18.46 -4.67
CA GLU A 730 -6.29 -18.97 -5.81
C GLU A 730 -7.64 -18.23 -5.87
N LEU A 731 -7.94 -17.55 -6.96
CA LEU A 731 -9.16 -16.77 -7.16
C LEU A 731 -10.43 -17.65 -7.00
N LEU A 732 -11.47 -17.12 -6.36
CA LEU A 732 -12.78 -17.79 -6.26
C LEU A 732 -13.38 -18.03 -7.67
N ASP A 733 -13.97 -19.20 -7.90
CA ASP A 733 -14.42 -19.65 -9.24
C ASP A 733 -15.56 -18.82 -9.87
N HIS A 734 -16.15 -17.89 -9.12
CA HIS A 734 -17.20 -16.96 -9.56
C HIS A 734 -16.74 -15.50 -9.62
N LEU A 735 -15.45 -15.23 -9.40
CA LEU A 735 -14.83 -13.91 -9.46
C LEU A 735 -13.85 -13.82 -10.62
N SER A 736 -13.55 -12.60 -11.03
CA SER A 736 -12.65 -12.25 -12.12
C SER A 736 -11.38 -11.56 -11.61
N SER A 737 -10.45 -11.28 -12.52
CA SER A 737 -9.29 -10.42 -12.22
C SER A 737 -9.70 -8.99 -11.83
N TRP A 738 -10.84 -8.48 -12.31
CA TRP A 738 -11.37 -7.17 -11.91
C TRP A 738 -11.75 -7.11 -10.42
N ASP A 739 -12.26 -8.21 -9.86
CA ASP A 739 -12.59 -8.31 -8.44
C ASP A 739 -11.33 -8.30 -7.57
N ALA A 740 -10.28 -9.01 -8.02
CA ALA A 740 -8.97 -8.99 -7.37
C ALA A 740 -8.32 -7.58 -7.40
N LEU A 741 -8.48 -6.86 -8.52
CA LEU A 741 -8.03 -5.48 -8.66
C LEU A 741 -8.76 -4.54 -7.69
N GLN A 742 -10.11 -4.61 -7.64
CA GLN A 742 -10.92 -3.82 -6.70
C GLN A 742 -10.61 -4.15 -5.24
N ALA A 743 -10.33 -5.42 -4.91
CA ALA A 743 -9.95 -5.81 -3.55
C ALA A 743 -8.57 -5.28 -3.12
N ALA A 744 -7.63 -5.16 -4.07
CA ALA A 744 -6.26 -4.69 -3.85
C ALA A 744 -6.13 -3.15 -3.83
N LEU A 745 -6.94 -2.43 -4.62
CA LEU A 745 -6.87 -0.96 -4.72
C LEU A 745 -7.21 -0.22 -3.41
N PRO A 746 -6.57 0.94 -3.16
CA PRO A 746 -5.12 1.10 -3.28
C PRO A 746 -4.40 0.18 -2.27
N VAL A 747 -3.17 -0.25 -2.56
CA VAL A 747 -2.43 -1.15 -1.65
C VAL A 747 -1.91 -0.42 -0.41
N GLY A 748 -1.51 -1.20 0.62
CA GLY A 748 -1.03 -0.67 1.90
C GLY A 748 0.16 0.29 1.79
N THR A 749 1.10 0.02 0.88
CA THR A 749 2.33 0.80 0.63
C THR A 749 2.10 2.24 0.16
N VAL A 750 0.86 2.59 -0.19
CA VAL A 750 0.45 3.95 -0.58
C VAL A 750 -0.78 4.47 0.17
N SER A 751 -1.29 3.73 1.17
CA SER A 751 -2.47 4.13 1.95
C SER A 751 -2.18 4.06 3.44
N GLY A 752 -2.11 2.86 4.01
CA GLY A 752 -1.75 2.62 5.41
C GLY A 752 -2.54 1.47 6.03
N ALA A 753 -2.55 1.44 7.36
CA ALA A 753 -3.14 0.37 8.16
C ALA A 753 -3.96 0.95 9.33
N PRO A 754 -5.25 0.59 9.51
CA PRO A 754 -6.10 -0.15 8.56
C PRO A 754 -6.44 0.70 7.32
N LYS A 755 -6.33 0.10 6.12
CA LYS A 755 -6.45 0.77 4.80
C LYS A 755 -7.45 1.92 4.78
N VAL A 756 -8.73 1.64 5.04
CA VAL A 756 -9.81 2.62 4.85
C VAL A 756 -9.74 3.78 5.84
N LYS A 757 -9.34 3.57 7.11
CA LYS A 757 -9.19 4.71 8.03
C LYS A 757 -7.95 5.54 7.72
N ALA A 758 -6.90 4.93 7.19
CA ALA A 758 -5.78 5.69 6.64
C ALA A 758 -6.18 6.52 5.41
N MET A 759 -7.07 6.01 4.55
CA MET A 759 -7.63 6.78 3.42
C MET A 759 -8.51 7.96 3.88
N GLU A 760 -9.41 7.76 4.85
CA GLU A 760 -10.19 8.87 5.44
C GLU A 760 -9.26 9.98 5.96
N LEU A 761 -8.17 9.62 6.64
CA LEU A 761 -7.19 10.58 7.15
C LEU A 761 -6.30 11.19 6.04
N ILE A 762 -6.07 10.50 4.92
CA ILE A 762 -5.43 11.09 3.73
C ILE A 762 -6.33 12.17 3.12
N ASP A 763 -7.65 11.93 3.07
CA ASP A 763 -8.61 12.93 2.60
C ASP A 763 -8.73 14.14 3.56
N GLU A 764 -8.49 13.96 4.86
CA GLU A 764 -8.41 15.04 5.85
C GLU A 764 -7.07 15.83 5.78
N LEU A 765 -5.96 15.21 5.33
CA LEU A 765 -4.59 15.76 5.45
C LEU A 765 -3.93 16.18 4.12
N GLU A 766 -4.38 15.70 2.96
CA GLU A 766 -3.86 16.11 1.64
C GLU A 766 -4.71 17.19 0.97
N THR A 767 -4.06 18.17 0.34
CA THR A 767 -4.74 19.37 -0.21
C THR A 767 -5.56 19.12 -1.49
N THR A 768 -5.37 17.98 -2.16
CA THR A 768 -5.95 17.69 -3.49
C THR A 768 -6.01 16.19 -3.77
N ARG A 769 -6.97 15.74 -4.59
CA ARG A 769 -7.08 14.34 -5.03
C ARG A 769 -5.80 13.85 -5.69
N ARG A 770 -5.48 12.58 -5.47
CA ARG A 770 -4.25 11.93 -5.97
C ARG A 770 -4.30 11.58 -7.45
N GLY A 771 -5.49 11.22 -7.98
CA GLY A 771 -5.62 10.78 -9.36
C GLY A 771 -4.77 9.51 -9.59
N PRO A 772 -3.96 9.43 -10.66
CA PRO A 772 -3.12 8.26 -10.93
C PRO A 772 -2.19 7.84 -9.78
N TYR A 773 -1.63 8.78 -9.00
CA TYR A 773 -0.63 8.45 -7.96
C TYR A 773 -1.20 7.53 -6.87
N GLY A 774 -0.56 6.38 -6.66
CA GLY A 774 -1.04 5.37 -5.70
C GLY A 774 -2.27 4.57 -6.16
N GLY A 775 -2.76 4.81 -7.37
CA GLY A 775 -3.57 3.86 -8.13
C GLY A 775 -2.67 2.84 -8.86
N GLY A 776 -3.06 2.36 -10.03
CA GLY A 776 -2.26 1.43 -10.83
C GLY A 776 -2.35 1.64 -12.33
N PHE A 777 -1.42 1.06 -13.08
CA PHE A 777 -1.44 1.02 -14.54
C PHE A 777 -1.00 -0.35 -15.04
N GLY A 778 -1.48 -0.79 -16.21
CA GLY A 778 -1.14 -2.10 -16.74
C GLY A 778 -2.23 -2.68 -17.64
N THR A 779 -2.38 -4.01 -17.63
CA THR A 779 -3.20 -4.75 -18.59
C THR A 779 -4.19 -5.73 -17.95
N VAL A 780 -5.29 -5.97 -18.66
CA VAL A 780 -6.18 -7.13 -18.48
C VAL A 780 -6.37 -7.78 -19.86
N ALA A 781 -5.76 -8.94 -20.06
CA ALA A 781 -5.79 -9.68 -21.32
C ALA A 781 -7.18 -10.25 -21.62
N PHE A 782 -7.44 -10.56 -22.89
CA PHE A 782 -8.70 -11.18 -23.33
C PHE A 782 -9.05 -12.48 -22.58
N ASN A 783 -8.06 -13.25 -22.12
CA ASN A 783 -8.23 -14.49 -21.35
C ASN A 783 -8.47 -14.28 -19.84
N GLY A 784 -8.54 -13.04 -19.37
CA GLY A 784 -8.70 -12.68 -17.96
C GLY A 784 -7.40 -12.62 -17.15
N ASP A 785 -6.25 -13.00 -17.70
CA ASP A 785 -4.95 -12.74 -17.05
C ASP A 785 -4.74 -11.22 -16.93
N MET A 786 -4.18 -10.76 -15.82
CA MET A 786 -4.04 -9.34 -15.48
C MET A 786 -2.68 -9.07 -14.85
N ASP A 787 -2.07 -7.94 -15.21
CA ASP A 787 -0.83 -7.46 -14.60
C ASP A 787 -0.88 -5.94 -14.41
N ILE A 788 -1.07 -5.49 -13.15
CA ILE A 788 -1.18 -4.07 -12.80
C ILE A 788 0.00 -3.67 -11.91
N ALA A 789 0.82 -2.76 -12.42
CA ALA A 789 1.86 -2.07 -11.67
C ALA A 789 1.25 -1.03 -10.73
N LEU A 790 1.88 -0.82 -9.58
CA LEU A 790 1.51 0.27 -8.68
C LEU A 790 1.96 1.61 -9.29
N ALA A 791 1.12 2.64 -9.27
CA ALA A 791 1.43 3.95 -9.87
C ALA A 791 2.34 4.82 -8.98
N LEU A 792 3.51 4.27 -8.64
CA LEU A 792 4.65 4.97 -8.06
C LEU A 792 5.65 5.38 -9.13
N ARG A 793 6.56 6.30 -8.79
CA ARG A 793 7.65 6.78 -9.68
C ARG A 793 7.14 7.10 -11.11
N THR A 794 5.99 7.77 -11.18
CA THR A 794 5.25 8.04 -12.42
C THR A 794 5.03 9.54 -12.57
N ILE A 795 5.40 10.06 -13.72
CA ILE A 795 5.17 11.45 -14.12
C ILE A 795 3.81 11.51 -14.83
N VAL A 796 2.96 12.47 -14.44
CA VAL A 796 1.66 12.69 -15.10
C VAL A 796 1.69 14.02 -15.84
N PHE A 797 1.41 14.00 -17.14
CA PHE A 797 1.25 15.18 -17.98
C PHE A 797 -0.23 15.33 -18.36
N PRO A 798 -1.00 16.23 -17.72
CA PRO A 798 -2.37 16.50 -18.16
C PRO A 798 -2.37 17.13 -19.55
N THR A 799 -3.21 16.62 -20.47
CA THR A 799 -3.37 17.25 -21.79
C THR A 799 -4.42 18.36 -21.77
N SER A 800 -5.35 18.35 -20.81
CA SER A 800 -6.29 19.46 -20.58
C SER A 800 -5.60 20.78 -20.20
N SER A 801 -4.40 20.73 -19.61
CA SER A 801 -3.59 21.90 -19.24
C SER A 801 -2.79 22.48 -20.41
N HIS A 802 -3.39 22.55 -21.60
CA HIS A 802 -2.85 23.29 -22.74
C HIS A 802 -2.90 24.80 -22.45
N TYR A 803 -1.85 25.32 -21.80
CA TYR A 803 -1.59 26.75 -21.74
C TYR A 803 -1.16 27.23 -23.13
N ASP A 804 -2.13 27.61 -23.97
CA ASP A 804 -1.86 28.38 -25.20
C ASP A 804 -1.35 29.76 -24.75
N THR A 805 -0.03 29.85 -24.55
CA THR A 805 0.60 31.06 -24.05
C THR A 805 0.33 32.19 -25.04
N MET A 806 0.08 33.41 -24.53
CA MET A 806 -0.26 34.58 -25.37
C MET A 806 0.77 34.85 -26.50
N TYR A 807 1.99 34.30 -26.36
CA TYR A 807 2.97 34.17 -27.43
C TYR A 807 2.82 32.84 -28.19
N SER A 808 1.68 32.64 -28.84
CA SER A 808 1.44 31.52 -29.76
C SER A 808 2.25 31.76 -31.05
N TYR A 809 3.56 31.51 -30.97
CA TYR A 809 4.50 31.71 -32.06
C TYR A 809 4.17 30.76 -33.22
N LYS A 810 3.74 31.30 -34.36
CA LYS A 810 3.36 30.55 -35.57
C LYS A 810 4.56 30.01 -36.35
N GLY A 811 5.47 29.31 -35.66
CA GLY A 811 6.61 28.61 -36.25
C GLY A 811 6.39 27.11 -36.26
N VAL A 812 6.53 26.47 -37.42
CA VAL A 812 6.30 25.02 -37.65
C VAL A 812 7.26 24.12 -36.84
N ASN A 813 8.31 24.69 -36.23
CA ASN A 813 9.41 23.97 -35.57
C ASN A 813 9.57 24.27 -34.06
N GLN A 814 8.59 24.92 -33.39
CA GLN A 814 8.74 25.32 -31.99
C GLN A 814 8.18 24.28 -30.99
N ARG A 815 9.02 23.91 -30.01
CA ARG A 815 8.63 23.07 -28.86
C ARG A 815 7.67 23.83 -27.94
N GLN A 816 6.62 23.17 -27.47
CA GLN A 816 5.70 23.71 -26.46
C GLN A 816 6.21 23.44 -25.03
N GLU A 817 5.80 24.26 -24.07
CA GLU A 817 5.99 23.98 -22.65
C GLU A 817 5.02 22.87 -22.19
N TRP A 818 5.54 21.91 -21.42
CA TRP A 818 4.79 20.86 -20.76
C TRP A 818 4.85 21.02 -19.25
N VAL A 819 3.73 20.75 -18.58
CA VAL A 819 3.63 20.72 -17.11
C VAL A 819 3.66 19.28 -16.63
N ALA A 820 4.79 18.87 -16.06
CA ALA A 820 5.01 17.56 -15.49
C ALA A 820 4.61 17.55 -14.01
N HIS A 821 3.65 16.69 -13.64
CA HIS A 821 3.28 16.46 -12.25
C HIS A 821 4.03 15.26 -11.67
N LEU A 822 4.69 15.48 -10.53
CA LEU A 822 5.58 14.53 -9.86
C LEU A 822 5.07 14.32 -8.42
N GLN A 823 4.32 13.26 -8.16
CA GLN A 823 3.78 12.99 -6.82
C GLN A 823 4.59 11.90 -6.10
N ALA A 824 4.92 12.16 -4.84
CA ALA A 824 5.72 11.29 -3.99
C ALA A 824 5.26 11.38 -2.53
N GLY A 825 5.47 10.30 -1.76
CA GLY A 825 5.00 10.17 -0.38
C GLY A 825 5.91 9.29 0.47
N ALA A 826 5.70 9.34 1.78
CA ALA A 826 6.52 8.68 2.80
C ALA A 826 5.63 7.98 3.86
N GLY A 827 6.17 6.93 4.48
CA GLY A 827 5.43 6.05 5.40
C GLY A 827 5.47 6.57 6.84
N ILE A 828 4.37 7.16 7.31
CA ILE A 828 4.32 7.77 8.64
C ILE A 828 3.98 6.72 9.69
N VAL A 829 4.89 6.56 10.65
CA VAL A 829 4.81 5.66 11.82
C VAL A 829 5.07 6.43 13.13
N ALA A 830 4.91 5.79 14.29
CA ALA A 830 4.96 6.45 15.59
C ALA A 830 6.29 7.16 15.91
N ASP A 831 7.41 6.72 15.33
CA ASP A 831 8.74 7.31 15.50
C ASP A 831 9.14 8.28 14.37
N SER A 832 8.36 8.38 13.27
CA SER A 832 8.67 9.21 12.08
C SER A 832 9.05 10.66 12.40
N SER A 833 10.01 11.19 11.64
CA SER A 833 10.60 12.53 11.84
C SER A 833 10.12 13.47 10.73
N PRO A 834 9.31 14.52 11.01
CA PRO A 834 8.65 15.31 9.96
C PRO A 834 9.59 15.89 8.89
N ASP A 835 10.81 16.28 9.27
CA ASP A 835 11.83 16.75 8.32
C ASP A 835 12.35 15.64 7.41
N ASP A 836 12.61 14.44 7.95
CA ASP A 836 13.11 13.29 7.19
C ASP A 836 12.04 12.73 6.24
N GLU A 837 10.78 12.63 6.69
CA GLU A 837 9.66 12.19 5.84
C GLU A 837 9.39 13.18 4.68
N HIS A 838 9.59 14.48 4.93
CA HIS A 838 9.51 15.50 3.89
C HIS A 838 10.68 15.41 2.91
N GLN A 839 11.89 15.18 3.41
CA GLN A 839 13.09 15.00 2.59
C GLN A 839 13.01 13.72 1.74
N GLU A 840 12.40 12.65 2.26
CA GLU A 840 12.16 11.41 1.50
C GLU A 840 11.22 11.66 0.31
N CYS A 841 10.15 12.44 0.48
CA CYS A 841 9.27 12.83 -0.63
C CYS A 841 10.03 13.59 -1.73
N GLN A 842 10.86 14.57 -1.35
CA GLN A 842 11.71 15.30 -2.29
C GLN A 842 12.69 14.36 -3.01
N ASN A 843 13.35 13.46 -2.28
CA ASN A 843 14.33 12.52 -2.83
C ASN A 843 13.69 11.55 -3.84
N LYS A 844 12.50 11.02 -3.51
CA LYS A 844 11.69 10.16 -4.40
C LYS A 844 11.28 10.89 -5.69
N ALA A 845 10.89 12.16 -5.60
CA ALA A 845 10.51 12.97 -6.76
C ALA A 845 11.72 13.44 -7.60
N ALA A 846 12.87 13.72 -6.96
CA ALA A 846 14.10 14.16 -7.64
C ALA A 846 14.64 13.13 -8.66
N ALA A 847 14.41 11.84 -8.45
CA ALA A 847 14.74 10.79 -9.42
C ALA A 847 13.98 10.95 -10.75
N LEU A 848 12.73 11.44 -10.70
CA LEU A 848 11.94 11.73 -11.90
C LEU A 848 12.34 13.06 -12.52
N ALA A 849 12.61 14.09 -11.71
CA ALA A 849 13.14 15.37 -12.17
C ALA A 849 14.49 15.21 -12.91
N ARG A 850 15.32 14.22 -12.52
CA ARG A 850 16.55 13.85 -13.23
C ARG A 850 16.29 13.31 -14.65
N ALA A 851 15.21 12.56 -14.86
CA ALA A 851 14.83 12.10 -16.20
C ALA A 851 14.37 13.25 -17.10
N ILE A 852 13.63 14.22 -16.55
CA ILE A 852 13.23 15.42 -17.29
C ILE A 852 14.46 16.26 -17.68
N ALA A 853 15.33 16.59 -16.71
CA ALA A 853 16.53 17.38 -16.97
C ALA A 853 17.51 16.69 -17.94
N LEU A 854 17.57 15.35 -17.96
CA LEU A 854 18.33 14.61 -18.97
C LEU A 854 17.69 14.74 -20.36
N ALA A 855 16.37 14.64 -20.48
CA ALA A 855 15.68 14.83 -21.76
C ALA A 855 15.84 16.26 -22.30
N GLU A 856 15.80 17.27 -21.43
CA GLU A 856 16.09 18.66 -21.80
C GLU A 856 17.53 18.80 -22.33
N SER A 857 18.52 18.27 -21.59
CA SER A 857 19.92 18.30 -22.02
C SER A 857 20.19 17.52 -23.31
N ALA A 858 19.46 16.43 -23.57
CA ALA A 858 19.70 15.56 -24.72
C ALA A 858 18.96 16.00 -25.99
N PHE A 859 17.76 16.59 -25.85
CA PHE A 859 16.86 16.83 -26.98
C PHE A 859 16.46 18.28 -27.20
N VAL A 860 16.53 19.14 -26.16
CA VAL A 860 16.13 20.56 -26.21
C VAL A 860 17.35 21.48 -26.33
N ASN A 861 18.29 21.37 -25.40
CA ASN A 861 19.38 22.32 -25.20
C ASN A 861 20.62 22.01 -26.07
N LYS A 862 20.39 21.77 -27.37
CA LYS A 862 21.41 21.38 -28.36
C LYS A 862 22.23 22.55 -28.90
#